data_AF-A0AAU5QPT5-F1
#
_entry.id   AF-A0AAU5QPT5-F1
#
_cell.length_a   1.000
_cell.length_b   1.000
_cell.length_c   1.000
_cell.angle_alpha   90.00
_cell.angle_beta   90.00
_cell.angle_gamma   90.00
#
_symmetry.space_group_name_H-M   'P 1'
#
loop_
_entity.id
_entity.type
_entity.pdbx_description
1 polymer ?
#
loop_
_entity_poly.entity_id
_entity_poly.type
_entity_poly.pdbx_seq_one_letter_code
_entity_poly.pdbx_strand_id
1 'polypeptide(L)'
;MAQCTASAGAVVAVDFGPFGGAVERGCDATPTTGYELLHEAGFSTAGTGHDGPAFICRIGHGSFNSGTQYPTPDVEDCVLTPQATAYWSYWVAAAGDDDWSYSQYGAMDRRPRPGDVDAWVFGGTDIGGSTGRPTFTPDEVRAGGGTPGPDPEVPNVPPAEVKIAKAAAWVRGKLTDGERVVDDGSETPNHFLTTEAAFALAAADGKSATLDRTIAFLGSATDAYAYAAGRNEPPDATAAARLALVAAVAEADPHDFGGHDLLADLVDNVCVSGPESGTHTPGCTAKGDFRNAAYTDGQALGVLALLRGGVRPPVDTVTRLARLQCRNGSVSSVLIGPGENCDGDPATTGLAVLALHKAGDQRTAVTKARDYLRRAQFSNGAFPGYTGATTGSVIATAYASQALRALGDRVRADAAVSWLSRQQLPDGGFGFEEGATDSVVYATAIATLAGKDTSLADLTTKKPEPTTPPTPTPTAPVPTPPGSGSGDGPNLKRGVAYLTSATNLRQGRYYGIGGGSTRADFGLTIDGAYALAATGLNNGKLRGIVDFLDLGGKDGEGRTVHDWTRIGTKYAGGGSIGKTAVLAQAVGRDPRDFGGQDLIAGLAKAVCPAPSTAPDRGCAAKGAYTYAPSVFAHSLAVIAQIRAGEKEAAAEPVTYLKGLQHPSGAFPSLVPATGDSDVDSTAIAAMALALVSDAPADASVGKALAWIATRQLGDGGFPGAAGNSVNSAALAVQGLSLDSSKYGRQIAKARKFLAAQQNADGGFDVAKDGQRGSDLRASTQAVGGTTGISFGVLIRDLTGTSPQPSGPPAPSPGPSVPQIVTPGDIGGTGSGGGGGSVTGGSAGPGGDLAATGFPASVLGTAAAALAVAGLSLFIVFRSRRGTWPGRRS
;
A
#
# COMPACT_ATOMS: atom_id res chain seq x y z
N MET A 1 -38.18 -5.20 7.61
CA MET A 1 -37.18 -4.17 7.32
C MET A 1 -36.61 -3.71 8.64
N ALA A 2 -35.29 -3.75 8.80
CA ALA A 2 -34.64 -3.20 9.99
C ALA A 2 -34.81 -1.67 10.01
N GLN A 3 -34.92 -1.07 11.20
CA GLN A 3 -34.96 0.39 11.34
C GLN A 3 -33.56 0.89 11.69
N CYS A 4 -32.88 1.49 10.72
CA CYS A 4 -31.67 2.24 11.01
C CYS A 4 -32.01 3.60 11.64
N THR A 5 -31.12 4.09 12.48
CA THR A 5 -31.21 5.39 13.15
C THR A 5 -29.92 6.17 12.90
N ALA A 6 -29.83 7.41 13.39
CA ALA A 6 -28.59 8.19 13.34
C ALA A 6 -27.40 7.54 14.10
N SER A 7 -27.64 6.48 14.90
CA SER A 7 -26.65 5.81 15.74
C SER A 7 -26.68 4.28 15.65
N ALA A 8 -27.43 3.69 14.73
CA ALA A 8 -27.57 2.24 14.57
C ALA A 8 -27.83 1.86 13.10
N GLY A 9 -27.07 0.88 12.61
CA GLY A 9 -27.07 0.49 11.19
C GLY A 9 -26.44 1.53 10.26
N ALA A 10 -26.46 1.24 8.97
CA ALA A 10 -26.05 2.17 7.92
C ALA A 10 -27.11 2.23 6.80
N VAL A 11 -27.08 3.31 6.03
CA VAL A 11 -28.00 3.55 4.92
C VAL A 11 -27.23 3.53 3.61
N VAL A 12 -27.87 3.04 2.54
CA VAL A 12 -27.36 3.18 1.17
C VAL A 12 -28.42 3.79 0.26
N ALA A 13 -27.97 4.68 -0.61
CA ALA A 13 -28.75 5.32 -1.65
C ALA A 13 -28.21 4.97 -3.04
N VAL A 14 -29.08 4.80 -4.03
CA VAL A 14 -28.70 4.54 -5.43
C VAL A 14 -29.50 5.47 -6.33
N ASP A 15 -28.80 6.28 -7.11
CA ASP A 15 -29.42 7.22 -8.05
C ASP A 15 -29.73 6.54 -9.39
N PHE A 16 -31.02 6.32 -9.65
CA PHE A 16 -31.50 5.87 -10.97
C PHE A 16 -31.90 7.03 -11.89
N GLY A 17 -31.67 8.30 -11.50
CA GLY A 17 -31.91 9.50 -12.30
C GLY A 17 -31.37 9.43 -13.75
N PRO A 18 -30.13 8.96 -13.99
CA PRO A 18 -29.59 8.74 -15.34
C PRO A 18 -30.41 7.77 -16.22
N PHE A 19 -31.28 6.95 -15.62
CA PHE A 19 -32.17 6.00 -16.27
C PHE A 19 -33.66 6.39 -16.16
N GLY A 20 -33.96 7.62 -15.71
CA GLY A 20 -35.32 8.14 -15.53
C GLY A 20 -36.00 7.71 -14.22
N GLY A 21 -35.24 7.18 -13.25
CA GLY A 21 -35.72 6.84 -11.91
C GLY A 21 -35.51 7.95 -10.88
N ALA A 22 -35.76 7.61 -9.62
CA ALA A 22 -35.45 8.44 -8.46
C ALA A 22 -34.21 7.92 -7.73
N VAL A 23 -33.78 8.62 -6.67
CA VAL A 23 -32.84 8.07 -5.69
C VAL A 23 -33.60 7.08 -4.82
N GLU A 24 -33.29 5.79 -4.98
CA GLU A 24 -33.83 4.72 -4.15
C GLU A 24 -32.95 4.55 -2.91
N ARG A 25 -33.57 4.25 -1.76
CA ARG A 25 -32.87 4.17 -0.47
C ARG A 25 -33.29 2.91 0.29
N GLY A 26 -32.31 2.18 0.81
CA GLY A 26 -32.52 1.10 1.79
C GLY A 26 -31.50 1.17 2.92
N CYS A 27 -31.56 0.21 3.85
CA CYS A 27 -30.70 0.23 5.03
C CYS A 27 -30.55 -1.15 5.69
N ASP A 28 -29.41 -1.37 6.32
CA ASP A 28 -29.09 -2.56 7.11
C ASP A 28 -28.67 -2.16 8.53
N ALA A 29 -29.20 -2.86 9.54
CA ALA A 29 -28.87 -2.61 10.94
C ALA A 29 -27.49 -3.12 11.37
N THR A 30 -26.92 -4.11 10.68
CA THR A 30 -25.64 -4.74 11.05
C THR A 30 -24.73 -5.09 9.85
N PRO A 31 -24.52 -4.19 8.88
CA PRO A 31 -23.72 -4.49 7.69
C PRO A 31 -22.25 -4.68 8.08
N THR A 32 -21.65 -5.77 7.64
CA THR A 32 -20.21 -6.01 7.77
C THR A 32 -19.43 -5.44 6.58
N THR A 33 -20.07 -5.23 5.42
CA THR A 33 -19.47 -4.60 4.22
C THR A 33 -20.44 -3.63 3.54
N GLY A 34 -19.93 -2.71 2.73
CA GLY A 34 -20.74 -1.85 1.87
C GLY A 34 -21.51 -2.63 0.79
N TYR A 35 -20.97 -3.77 0.36
CA TYR A 35 -21.63 -4.69 -0.59
C TYR A 35 -22.81 -5.42 0.07
N GLU A 36 -22.65 -5.88 1.31
CA GLU A 36 -23.74 -6.46 2.12
C GLU A 36 -24.82 -5.42 2.39
N LEU A 37 -24.44 -4.21 2.83
CA LEU A 37 -25.35 -3.07 2.99
C LEU A 37 -26.19 -2.83 1.72
N LEU A 38 -25.57 -2.86 0.53
CA LEU A 38 -26.26 -2.71 -0.75
C LEU A 38 -27.29 -3.83 -1.00
N HIS A 39 -26.96 -5.09 -0.70
CA HIS A 39 -27.86 -6.21 -0.98
C HIS A 39 -29.00 -6.34 0.06
N GLU A 40 -28.71 -6.20 1.35
CA GLU A 40 -29.70 -6.25 2.43
C GLU A 40 -30.64 -5.02 2.39
N ALA A 41 -30.18 -3.90 1.82
CA ALA A 41 -31.02 -2.76 1.47
C ALA A 41 -32.01 -3.03 0.32
N GLY A 42 -31.95 -4.19 -0.35
CA GLY A 42 -32.89 -4.62 -1.40
C GLY A 42 -32.39 -4.43 -2.83
N PHE A 43 -31.14 -3.98 -3.03
CA PHE A 43 -30.57 -3.82 -4.37
C PHE A 43 -29.96 -5.13 -4.88
N SER A 44 -30.19 -5.40 -6.15
CA SER A 44 -29.53 -6.48 -6.89
C SER A 44 -28.37 -5.91 -7.70
N THR A 45 -27.29 -6.69 -7.85
CA THR A 45 -26.12 -6.26 -8.63
C THR A 45 -25.76 -7.28 -9.70
N ALA A 46 -24.95 -6.85 -10.68
CA ALA A 46 -24.20 -7.73 -11.56
C ALA A 46 -22.74 -7.25 -11.66
N GLY A 47 -21.81 -8.19 -11.54
CA GLY A 47 -20.39 -7.95 -11.71
C GLY A 47 -19.94 -7.94 -13.17
N THR A 48 -18.68 -7.57 -13.41
CA THR A 48 -18.05 -7.73 -14.73
C THR A 48 -17.66 -9.19 -14.98
N GLY A 49 -17.48 -9.56 -16.25
CA GLY A 49 -16.96 -10.87 -16.62
C GLY A 49 -15.47 -11.03 -16.26
N HIS A 50 -14.67 -9.98 -16.48
CA HIS A 50 -13.23 -9.97 -16.23
C HIS A 50 -12.91 -10.04 -14.73
N ASP A 51 -13.57 -9.20 -13.92
CA ASP A 51 -13.24 -8.99 -12.50
C ASP A 51 -14.20 -9.73 -11.56
N GLY A 52 -15.41 -10.08 -12.02
CA GLY A 52 -16.44 -10.72 -11.21
C GLY A 52 -17.24 -9.71 -10.35
N PRO A 53 -17.89 -10.16 -9.26
CA PRO A 53 -18.78 -9.31 -8.46
C PRO A 53 -18.07 -8.18 -7.69
N ALA A 54 -16.74 -8.18 -7.63
CA ALA A 54 -15.95 -7.12 -7.00
C ALA A 54 -16.05 -5.78 -7.75
N PHE A 55 -16.22 -5.81 -9.08
CA PHE A 55 -16.58 -4.62 -9.87
C PHE A 55 -18.06 -4.67 -10.23
N ILE A 56 -18.87 -3.90 -9.50
CA ILE A 56 -20.30 -3.75 -9.76
C ILE A 56 -20.48 -2.98 -11.06
N CYS A 57 -20.94 -3.67 -12.10
CA CYS A 57 -21.21 -3.04 -13.38
C CYS A 57 -22.69 -2.68 -13.56
N ARG A 58 -23.62 -3.37 -12.88
CA ARG A 58 -25.04 -3.01 -12.85
C ARG A 58 -25.62 -3.03 -11.44
N ILE A 59 -26.61 -2.17 -11.21
CA ILE A 59 -27.45 -2.13 -10.01
C ILE A 59 -28.93 -2.07 -10.46
N GLY A 60 -29.83 -2.72 -9.72
CA GLY A 60 -31.28 -2.65 -9.94
C GLY A 60 -32.05 -2.84 -8.64
N HIS A 61 -33.23 -2.24 -8.51
CA HIS A 61 -34.01 -2.24 -7.26
C HIS A 61 -35.49 -2.59 -7.50
N GLY A 62 -36.13 -3.31 -6.58
CA GLY A 62 -37.48 -3.85 -6.80
C GLY A 62 -38.58 -2.80 -7.03
N SER A 63 -38.44 -1.59 -6.49
CA SER A 63 -39.37 -0.48 -6.72
C SER A 63 -39.21 0.19 -8.09
N PHE A 64 -38.03 0.10 -8.72
CA PHE A 64 -37.71 0.77 -9.97
C PHE A 64 -37.69 -0.22 -11.14
N ASN A 65 -38.58 0.00 -12.13
CA ASN A 65 -38.72 -0.83 -13.32
C ASN A 65 -38.70 -2.35 -13.02
N SER A 66 -39.42 -2.74 -11.95
CA SER A 66 -39.59 -4.12 -11.47
C SER A 66 -38.28 -4.88 -11.22
N GLY A 67 -37.23 -4.20 -10.75
CA GLY A 67 -35.92 -4.82 -10.48
C GLY A 67 -34.99 -4.91 -11.69
N THR A 68 -35.30 -4.23 -12.80
CA THR A 68 -34.40 -4.15 -13.96
C THR A 68 -33.05 -3.57 -13.54
N GLN A 69 -31.97 -4.23 -13.92
CA GLN A 69 -30.60 -3.80 -13.63
C GLN A 69 -30.07 -2.87 -14.73
N TYR A 70 -29.46 -1.76 -14.31
CA TYR A 70 -28.92 -0.73 -15.20
C TYR A 70 -27.41 -0.55 -15.02
N PRO A 71 -26.65 -0.18 -16.07
CA PRO A 71 -27.07 -0.06 -17.47
C PRO A 71 -27.48 -1.41 -18.08
N THR A 72 -28.45 -1.39 -18.99
CA THR A 72 -28.97 -2.59 -19.62
C THR A 72 -27.96 -3.22 -20.61
N PRO A 73 -28.10 -4.51 -20.98
CA PRO A 73 -27.11 -5.20 -21.81
C PRO A 73 -26.88 -4.60 -23.21
N ASP A 74 -27.83 -3.82 -23.74
CA ASP A 74 -27.70 -3.07 -24.99
C ASP A 74 -26.78 -1.83 -24.88
N VAL A 75 -26.50 -1.37 -23.65
CA VAL A 75 -25.64 -0.21 -23.36
C VAL A 75 -24.24 -0.65 -22.94
N GLU A 76 -24.13 -1.69 -22.11
CA GLU A 76 -22.85 -2.26 -21.66
C GLU A 76 -23.01 -3.77 -21.47
N ASP A 77 -22.18 -4.57 -22.15
CA ASP A 77 -22.18 -6.03 -22.03
C ASP A 77 -21.69 -6.51 -20.64
N CYS A 78 -20.85 -5.71 -19.98
CA CYS A 78 -20.11 -6.04 -18.76
C CYS A 78 -19.13 -7.20 -18.91
N VAL A 79 -18.52 -7.38 -20.09
CA VAL A 79 -17.44 -8.35 -20.25
C VAL A 79 -16.16 -7.82 -19.60
N LEU A 80 -15.83 -6.56 -19.88
CA LEU A 80 -14.69 -5.82 -19.34
C LEU A 80 -15.14 -4.90 -18.20
N THR A 81 -14.17 -4.32 -17.50
CA THR A 81 -14.40 -3.19 -16.60
C THR A 81 -15.09 -2.04 -17.36
N PRO A 82 -16.12 -1.39 -16.77
CA PRO A 82 -16.74 -0.19 -17.34
C PRO A 82 -15.73 0.94 -17.54
N GLN A 83 -16.03 1.85 -18.47
CA GLN A 83 -15.15 2.98 -18.77
C GLN A 83 -15.39 4.12 -17.78
N ALA A 84 -14.36 4.91 -17.47
CA ALA A 84 -14.47 6.08 -16.59
C ALA A 84 -15.50 7.14 -17.06
N THR A 85 -15.90 7.09 -18.33
CA THR A 85 -16.95 7.94 -18.93
C THR A 85 -18.37 7.53 -18.52
N ALA A 86 -18.59 6.29 -18.06
CA ALA A 86 -19.90 5.78 -17.65
C ALA A 86 -19.76 4.52 -16.77
N TYR A 87 -19.81 4.68 -15.45
CA TYR A 87 -19.84 3.56 -14.49
C TYR A 87 -20.60 3.92 -13.20
N TRP A 88 -20.89 2.90 -12.38
CA TRP A 88 -21.41 3.08 -11.02
C TRP A 88 -20.28 3.51 -10.08
N SER A 89 -20.20 4.81 -9.81
CA SER A 89 -19.25 5.40 -8.87
C SER A 89 -19.78 5.31 -7.43
N TYR A 90 -18.88 5.09 -6.48
CA TYR A 90 -19.19 4.75 -5.08
C TYR A 90 -18.72 5.86 -4.12
N TRP A 91 -19.62 6.30 -3.26
CA TRP A 91 -19.46 7.47 -2.41
C TRP A 91 -19.85 7.14 -0.96
N VAL A 92 -19.20 7.78 0.00
CA VAL A 92 -19.38 7.53 1.43
C VAL A 92 -19.38 8.83 2.22
N ALA A 93 -20.12 8.87 3.33
CA ALA A 93 -20.06 9.93 4.33
C ALA A 93 -20.28 9.33 5.73
N ALA A 94 -19.47 9.73 6.71
CA ALA A 94 -19.58 9.16 8.05
C ALA A 94 -20.80 9.70 8.80
N ALA A 95 -21.06 9.15 9.99
CA ALA A 95 -22.00 9.74 10.95
C ALA A 95 -21.67 11.23 11.22
N GLY A 96 -22.57 12.13 10.80
CA GLY A 96 -22.45 13.58 11.00
C GLY A 96 -21.66 14.36 9.94
N ASP A 97 -21.14 13.73 8.89
CA ASP A 97 -20.55 14.45 7.75
C ASP A 97 -21.66 14.99 6.80
N ASP A 98 -21.48 16.19 6.26
CA ASP A 98 -22.46 16.94 5.45
C ASP A 98 -22.20 16.88 3.92
N ASP A 99 -21.10 16.24 3.48
CA ASP A 99 -20.72 16.09 2.07
C ASP A 99 -20.21 14.68 1.75
N TRP A 100 -20.27 14.31 0.47
CA TRP A 100 -19.81 13.02 -0.05
C TRP A 100 -18.30 12.99 -0.28
N SER A 101 -17.68 11.88 0.11
CA SER A 101 -16.30 11.51 -0.24
C SER A 101 -16.32 10.35 -1.24
N TYR A 102 -15.47 10.40 -2.27
CA TYR A 102 -15.33 9.31 -3.23
C TYR A 102 -14.58 8.13 -2.60
N SER A 103 -15.14 6.93 -2.68
CA SER A 103 -14.57 5.76 -2.00
C SER A 103 -13.30 5.26 -2.71
N GLN A 104 -12.19 5.28 -1.98
CA GLN A 104 -10.94 4.63 -2.42
C GLN A 104 -10.98 3.09 -2.28
N TYR A 105 -12.05 2.55 -1.69
CA TYR A 105 -12.26 1.12 -1.48
C TYR A 105 -13.45 0.61 -2.29
N GLY A 106 -13.35 -0.61 -2.81
CA GLY A 106 -14.51 -1.33 -3.31
C GLY A 106 -15.49 -1.65 -2.17
N ALA A 107 -16.77 -1.79 -2.49
CA ALA A 107 -17.82 -2.02 -1.50
C ALA A 107 -17.65 -3.33 -0.69
N MET A 108 -16.88 -4.29 -1.22
CA MET A 108 -16.49 -5.52 -0.51
C MET A 108 -15.50 -5.26 0.64
N ASP A 109 -14.64 -4.25 0.52
CA ASP A 109 -13.59 -3.93 1.49
C ASP A 109 -14.01 -2.83 2.47
N ARG A 110 -14.86 -1.90 2.01
CA ARG A 110 -15.49 -0.85 2.84
C ARG A 110 -16.29 -1.48 3.99
N ARG A 111 -15.99 -1.06 5.23
CA ARG A 111 -16.67 -1.45 6.48
C ARG A 111 -17.55 -0.29 6.98
N PRO A 112 -18.89 -0.33 6.83
CA PRO A 112 -19.78 0.69 7.37
C PRO A 112 -19.78 0.72 8.91
N ARG A 113 -19.90 1.92 9.48
CA ARG A 113 -20.09 2.15 10.91
C ARG A 113 -21.53 2.58 11.21
N PRO A 114 -22.02 2.44 12.46
CA PRO A 114 -23.34 2.94 12.84
C PRO A 114 -23.51 4.43 12.52
N GLY A 115 -24.57 4.76 11.78
CA GLY A 115 -24.89 6.11 11.31
C GLY A 115 -24.24 6.53 9.99
N ASP A 116 -23.33 5.73 9.42
CA ASP A 116 -22.75 6.00 8.09
C ASP A 116 -23.82 5.97 6.98
N VAL A 117 -23.57 6.72 5.91
CA VAL A 117 -24.33 6.67 4.66
C VAL A 117 -23.42 6.42 3.47
N ASP A 118 -23.85 5.54 2.57
CA ASP A 118 -23.17 5.19 1.34
C ASP A 118 -24.07 5.58 0.13
N ALA A 119 -23.47 5.91 -1.01
CA ALA A 119 -24.20 6.28 -2.23
C ALA A 119 -23.57 5.70 -3.51
N TRP A 120 -24.43 5.37 -4.48
CA TRP A 120 -24.06 4.93 -5.82
C TRP A 120 -24.70 5.83 -6.87
N VAL A 121 -23.89 6.34 -7.80
CA VAL A 121 -24.39 7.17 -8.91
C VAL A 121 -23.73 6.75 -10.23
N PHE A 122 -24.53 6.72 -11.30
CA PHE A 122 -24.06 6.28 -12.62
C PHE A 122 -23.69 7.47 -13.50
N GLY A 123 -22.44 7.50 -13.99
CA GLY A 123 -22.00 8.58 -14.88
C GLY A 123 -20.51 8.57 -15.18
N GLY A 124 -20.04 9.68 -15.75
CA GLY A 124 -18.62 9.95 -15.91
C GLY A 124 -18.02 10.50 -14.62
N THR A 125 -17.06 9.78 -14.07
CA THR A 125 -16.41 10.11 -12.79
C THR A 125 -14.90 9.89 -12.95
N ASP A 126 -14.09 10.89 -12.64
CA ASP A 126 -12.63 10.79 -12.66
C ASP A 126 -12.09 9.90 -11.53
N ILE A 127 -10.84 9.46 -11.67
CA ILE A 127 -10.18 8.55 -10.73
C ILE A 127 -10.11 9.12 -9.29
N GLY A 128 -10.16 10.44 -9.12
CA GLY A 128 -10.18 11.11 -7.81
C GLY A 128 -11.58 11.49 -7.29
N GLY A 129 -12.66 11.30 -8.05
CA GLY A 129 -13.99 11.76 -7.67
C GLY A 129 -14.13 13.28 -7.46
N SER A 130 -13.34 14.06 -8.22
CA SER A 130 -13.51 15.52 -8.29
C SER A 130 -14.75 15.92 -9.11
N THR A 131 -15.18 15.03 -10.02
CA THR A 131 -16.36 15.10 -10.88
C THR A 131 -17.32 13.93 -10.59
N GLY A 132 -18.49 13.88 -11.23
CA GLY A 132 -19.42 12.76 -11.11
C GLY A 132 -20.07 12.56 -9.73
N ARG A 133 -20.01 13.57 -8.86
CA ARG A 133 -20.56 13.57 -7.50
C ARG A 133 -22.09 13.39 -7.46
N PRO A 134 -22.66 12.81 -6.38
CA PRO A 134 -24.10 12.77 -6.17
C PRO A 134 -24.71 14.17 -6.12
N THR A 135 -25.91 14.33 -6.69
CA THR A 135 -26.66 15.60 -6.71
C THR A 135 -27.55 15.80 -5.47
N PHE A 136 -27.57 14.83 -4.57
CA PHE A 136 -28.28 14.83 -3.28
C PHE A 136 -27.27 14.83 -2.13
N THR A 137 -27.65 15.31 -0.95
CA THR A 137 -26.74 15.39 0.21
C THR A 137 -26.76 14.12 1.08
N PRO A 138 -25.71 13.84 1.89
CA PRO A 138 -25.74 12.77 2.89
C PRO A 138 -26.93 12.85 3.83
N ASP A 139 -27.33 14.06 4.24
CA ASP A 139 -28.39 14.27 5.23
C ASP A 139 -29.81 14.09 4.67
N GLU A 140 -30.02 14.29 3.37
CA GLU A 140 -31.27 13.95 2.67
C GLU A 140 -31.56 12.43 2.73
N VAL A 141 -30.52 11.60 2.76
CA VAL A 141 -30.65 10.14 2.83
C VAL A 141 -30.45 9.57 4.24
N ARG A 142 -29.83 10.32 5.17
CA ARG A 142 -29.54 9.86 6.53
C ARG A 142 -30.79 9.47 7.32
N ALA A 143 -30.68 8.44 8.17
CA ALA A 143 -31.76 8.01 9.05
C ALA A 143 -32.02 9.05 10.16
N GLY A 144 -33.13 9.79 10.05
CA GLY A 144 -33.56 10.79 11.04
C GLY A 144 -33.57 12.24 10.54
N GLY A 145 -33.16 12.52 9.29
CA GLY A 145 -33.29 13.84 8.69
C GLY A 145 -32.22 14.85 9.12
N GLY A 146 -30.94 14.46 9.04
CA GLY A 146 -29.81 15.40 9.10
C GLY A 146 -29.50 16.03 10.47
N THR A 147 -30.08 15.57 11.58
CA THR A 147 -29.56 15.99 12.90
C THR A 147 -28.14 15.46 13.07
N PRO A 148 -27.14 16.31 13.38
CA PRO A 148 -25.80 15.84 13.70
C PRO A 148 -25.84 14.76 14.77
N GLY A 149 -25.09 13.67 14.56
CA GLY A 149 -24.94 12.63 15.56
C GLY A 149 -24.41 13.21 16.88
N PRO A 150 -24.65 12.54 18.02
CA PRO A 150 -23.98 12.92 19.26
C PRO A 150 -22.46 12.96 19.06
N ASP A 151 -21.78 13.88 19.77
CA ASP A 151 -20.32 13.96 19.81
C ASP A 151 -19.76 12.54 20.04
N PRO A 152 -18.74 12.08 19.29
CA PRO A 152 -18.25 10.70 19.39
C PRO A 152 -17.95 10.32 20.83
N GLU A 153 -18.19 9.07 21.21
CA GLU A 153 -17.93 8.63 22.59
C GLU A 153 -16.46 8.90 22.95
N VAL A 154 -16.22 9.37 24.18
CA VAL A 154 -14.86 9.67 24.66
C VAL A 154 -14.21 8.35 25.05
N PRO A 155 -13.04 7.97 24.49
CA PRO A 155 -12.41 6.69 24.77
C PRO A 155 -12.15 6.47 26.27
N ASN A 156 -12.80 5.46 26.84
CA ASN A 156 -12.63 5.07 28.24
C ASN A 156 -11.49 4.05 28.35
N VAL A 157 -10.25 4.55 28.42
CA VAL A 157 -9.04 3.72 28.56
C VAL A 157 -8.35 3.97 29.90
N PRO A 158 -7.78 2.93 30.56
CA PRO A 158 -7.03 3.12 31.79
C PRO A 158 -5.85 4.08 31.61
N PRO A 159 -5.56 5.01 32.54
CA PRO A 159 -4.40 5.88 32.46
C PRO A 159 -3.08 5.07 32.39
N ALA A 160 -2.19 5.47 31.50
CA ALA A 160 -0.87 4.88 31.33
C ALA A 160 0.11 5.90 30.72
N GLU A 161 1.38 5.83 31.09
CA GLU A 161 2.40 6.84 30.74
C GLU A 161 3.50 6.25 29.86
N VAL A 162 4.04 7.04 28.92
CA VAL A 162 5.20 6.66 28.11
C VAL A 162 6.47 6.72 28.98
N LYS A 163 7.33 5.70 28.89
CA LYS A 163 8.60 5.66 29.66
C LYS A 163 9.64 6.53 28.96
N ILE A 164 9.52 7.85 29.12
CA ILE A 164 10.35 8.88 28.47
C ILE A 164 11.86 8.61 28.62
N ALA A 165 12.32 8.23 29.82
CA ALA A 165 13.74 7.93 30.06
C ALA A 165 14.26 6.73 29.24
N LYS A 166 13.40 5.75 28.92
CA LYS A 166 13.73 4.63 28.03
C LYS A 166 13.77 5.06 26.57
N ALA A 167 12.80 5.85 26.10
CA ALA A 167 12.79 6.40 24.75
C ALA A 167 14.03 7.26 24.48
N ALA A 168 14.42 8.11 25.43
CA ALA A 168 15.65 8.90 25.35
C ALA A 168 16.92 8.04 25.33
N ALA A 169 17.00 7.00 26.18
CA ALA A 169 18.12 6.07 26.16
C ALA A 169 18.24 5.33 24.82
N TRP A 170 17.11 4.95 24.23
CA TRP A 170 17.03 4.32 22.92
C TRP A 170 17.48 5.28 21.80
N VAL A 171 16.99 6.53 21.79
CA VAL A 171 17.40 7.56 20.81
C VAL A 171 18.90 7.84 20.89
N ARG A 172 19.47 7.97 22.10
CA ARG A 172 20.93 8.10 22.28
C ARG A 172 21.70 6.92 21.71
N GLY A 173 21.14 5.70 21.79
CA GLY A 173 21.70 4.49 21.19
C GLY A 173 21.65 4.45 19.65
N LYS A 174 20.93 5.37 19.00
CA LYS A 174 20.87 5.54 17.54
C LYS A 174 21.76 6.67 17.00
N LEU A 175 22.50 7.37 17.87
CA LEU A 175 23.44 8.40 17.44
C LEU A 175 24.83 7.80 17.20
N THR A 176 25.24 7.75 15.93
CA THR A 176 26.63 7.55 15.51
C THR A 176 27.48 8.68 16.09
N ASP A 177 28.64 8.31 16.65
CA ASP A 177 29.59 9.19 17.36
C ASP A 177 28.97 10.04 18.49
N GLY A 178 27.72 9.74 18.90
CA GLY A 178 26.98 10.50 19.89
C GLY A 178 26.56 11.90 19.43
N GLU A 179 26.40 12.10 18.11
CA GLU A 179 26.01 13.38 17.49
C GLU A 179 24.95 13.27 16.36
N ARG A 180 24.91 12.19 15.57
CA ARG A 180 24.06 12.14 14.36
C ARG A 180 23.44 10.76 14.14
N VAL A 181 22.25 10.72 13.53
CA VAL A 181 21.68 9.45 13.05
C VAL A 181 22.27 9.13 11.68
N VAL A 182 22.66 7.87 11.47
CA VAL A 182 23.06 7.31 10.18
C VAL A 182 22.20 6.07 9.95
N ASP A 183 21.62 5.93 8.75
CA ASP A 183 20.78 4.78 8.43
C ASP A 183 21.61 3.48 8.35
N ASP A 184 21.01 2.35 8.73
CA ASP A 184 21.70 1.04 8.75
C ASP A 184 22.27 0.68 7.36
N GLY A 185 23.59 0.61 7.26
CA GLY A 185 24.31 0.35 6.00
C GLY A 185 24.69 1.59 5.18
N SER A 186 24.43 2.80 5.71
CA SER A 186 24.91 4.06 5.13
C SER A 186 26.15 4.60 5.85
N GLU A 187 26.89 5.49 5.18
CA GLU A 187 27.89 6.37 5.79
C GLU A 187 27.43 7.85 5.78
N THR A 188 26.38 8.19 5.02
CA THR A 188 25.85 9.55 4.94
C THR A 188 24.91 9.84 6.11
N PRO A 189 25.08 10.96 6.84
CA PRO A 189 24.16 11.32 7.92
C PRO A 189 22.73 11.51 7.45
N ASN A 190 21.77 11.02 8.23
CA ASN A 190 20.36 11.29 8.02
C ASN A 190 19.97 12.55 8.83
N HIS A 191 20.07 13.72 8.18
CA HIS A 191 19.82 15.01 8.82
C HIS A 191 18.38 15.17 9.35
N PHE A 192 17.40 14.56 8.66
CA PHE A 192 16.02 14.50 9.13
C PHE A 192 15.91 13.72 10.45
N LEU A 193 16.34 12.46 10.50
CA LEU A 193 16.29 11.66 11.73
C LEU A 193 17.18 12.23 12.84
N THR A 194 18.24 12.96 12.49
CA THR A 194 19.08 13.70 13.46
C THR A 194 18.33 14.89 14.07
N THR A 195 17.50 15.58 13.29
CA THR A 195 16.59 16.63 13.80
C THR A 195 15.53 16.04 14.74
N GLU A 196 14.90 14.93 14.34
CA GLU A 196 13.90 14.24 15.16
C GLU A 196 14.52 13.71 16.47
N ALA A 197 15.74 13.19 16.42
CA ALA A 197 16.51 12.82 17.61
C ALA A 197 16.79 14.04 18.52
N ALA A 198 17.13 15.21 17.96
CA ALA A 198 17.31 16.44 18.74
C ALA A 198 16.02 16.86 19.46
N PHE A 199 14.85 16.80 18.80
CA PHE A 199 13.56 17.08 19.44
C PHE A 199 13.24 16.09 20.57
N ALA A 200 13.49 14.79 20.35
CA ALA A 200 13.28 13.75 21.36
C ALA A 200 14.14 13.97 22.62
N LEU A 201 15.43 14.29 22.42
CA LEU A 201 16.38 14.56 23.50
C LEU A 201 16.05 15.85 24.24
N ALA A 202 15.68 16.91 23.52
CA ALA A 202 15.23 18.15 24.13
C ALA A 202 13.98 17.97 25.00
N ALA A 203 13.01 17.15 24.56
CA ALA A 203 11.80 16.84 25.32
C ALA A 203 12.11 15.99 26.56
N ALA A 204 12.97 14.99 26.43
CA ALA A 204 13.24 14.03 27.50
C ALA A 204 14.27 14.52 28.54
N ASP A 205 15.41 15.05 28.09
CA ASP A 205 16.57 15.38 28.92
C ASP A 205 16.74 16.91 29.15
N GLY A 206 16.17 17.75 28.28
CA GLY A 206 16.46 19.19 28.23
C GLY A 206 17.86 19.47 27.70
N LYS A 207 18.52 20.55 28.18
CA LYS A 207 19.94 20.82 27.84
C LYS A 207 20.84 19.66 28.28
N SER A 208 21.59 19.08 27.34
CA SER A 208 22.52 17.98 27.59
C SER A 208 23.66 17.98 26.56
N ALA A 209 24.85 17.54 26.97
CA ALA A 209 26.03 17.51 26.08
C ALA A 209 25.84 16.64 24.82
N THR A 210 24.91 15.68 24.82
CA THR A 210 24.55 14.91 23.63
C THR A 210 23.68 15.73 22.67
N LEU A 211 22.69 16.45 23.20
CA LEU A 211 21.87 17.38 22.43
C LEU A 211 22.75 18.51 21.86
N ASP A 212 23.67 19.07 22.66
CA ASP A 212 24.60 20.12 22.22
C ASP A 212 25.47 19.67 21.03
N ARG A 213 26.00 18.44 21.06
CA ARG A 213 26.71 17.83 19.91
C ARG A 213 25.79 17.62 18.70
N THR A 214 24.56 17.17 18.93
CA THR A 214 23.57 16.95 17.85
C THR A 214 23.23 18.26 17.15
N ILE A 215 23.06 19.35 17.90
CA ILE A 215 22.81 20.69 17.36
C ILE A 215 24.05 21.22 16.63
N ALA A 216 25.26 21.06 17.19
CA ALA A 216 26.49 21.49 16.55
C ALA A 216 26.72 20.76 15.21
N PHE A 217 26.46 19.45 15.15
CA PHE A 217 26.44 18.69 13.91
C PHE A 217 25.44 19.26 12.90
N LEU A 218 24.18 19.47 13.29
CA LEU A 218 23.15 20.07 12.42
C LEU A 218 23.53 21.48 11.92
N GLY A 219 24.16 22.29 12.77
CA GLY A 219 24.69 23.61 12.39
C GLY A 219 25.76 23.51 11.30
N SER A 220 26.78 22.67 11.49
CA SER A 220 27.81 22.44 10.46
C SER A 220 27.28 21.79 9.18
N ALA A 221 26.17 21.05 9.27
CA ALA A 221 25.52 20.39 8.14
C ALA A 221 24.42 21.23 7.46
N THR A 222 24.19 22.48 7.88
CA THR A 222 23.07 23.30 7.40
C THR A 222 23.10 23.50 5.87
N ASP A 223 24.26 23.81 5.29
CA ASP A 223 24.42 23.91 3.82
C ASP A 223 24.03 22.60 3.11
N ALA A 224 24.42 21.44 3.66
CA ALA A 224 24.17 20.14 3.05
C ALA A 224 22.70 19.68 3.17
N TYR A 225 22.00 20.11 4.23
CA TYR A 225 20.62 19.70 4.49
C TYR A 225 19.60 20.64 3.84
N ALA A 226 19.75 21.96 4.01
CA ALA A 226 18.77 22.95 3.56
C ALA A 226 19.18 23.69 2.27
N TYR A 227 20.47 23.77 1.93
CA TYR A 227 20.97 24.60 0.81
C TYR A 227 21.80 23.79 -0.19
N ALA A 228 21.45 22.51 -0.41
CA ALA A 228 22.20 21.60 -1.27
C ALA A 228 22.30 22.06 -2.76
N ALA A 229 21.41 22.95 -3.20
CA ALA A 229 21.45 23.59 -4.51
C ALA A 229 22.47 24.76 -4.59
N GLY A 230 22.97 25.25 -3.46
CA GLY A 230 23.86 26.40 -3.33
C GLY A 230 23.19 27.60 -2.63
N ARG A 231 23.99 28.45 -2.00
CA ARG A 231 23.52 29.55 -1.12
C ARG A 231 22.74 30.69 -1.80
N ASN A 232 22.73 30.74 -3.14
CA ASN A 232 21.96 31.71 -3.92
C ASN A 232 20.67 31.11 -4.50
N GLU A 233 20.45 29.81 -4.30
CA GLU A 233 19.23 29.11 -4.70
C GLU A 233 18.27 29.02 -3.50
N PRO A 234 16.95 28.88 -3.73
CA PRO A 234 15.97 28.69 -2.65
C PRO A 234 16.32 27.47 -1.79
N PRO A 235 16.15 27.55 -0.45
CA PRO A 235 16.35 26.41 0.41
C PRO A 235 15.32 25.30 0.16
N ASP A 236 15.61 24.11 0.68
CA ASP A 236 14.57 23.18 1.10
C ASP A 236 13.90 23.79 2.35
N ALA A 237 12.72 24.39 2.17
CA ALA A 237 12.00 25.07 3.24
C ALA A 237 11.68 24.14 4.42
N THR A 238 11.51 22.84 4.17
CA THR A 238 11.17 21.84 5.17
C THR A 238 12.37 21.51 6.05
N ALA A 239 13.57 21.41 5.46
CA ALA A 239 14.84 21.32 6.18
C ALA A 239 15.17 22.61 6.94
N ALA A 240 15.03 23.78 6.30
CA ALA A 240 15.27 25.08 6.94
C ALA A 240 14.34 25.31 8.15
N ALA A 241 13.05 25.01 8.03
CA ALA A 241 12.10 25.08 9.14
C ALA A 241 12.45 24.11 10.27
N ARG A 242 12.87 22.87 9.97
CA ARG A 242 13.33 21.90 10.97
C ARG A 242 14.57 22.41 11.73
N LEU A 243 15.55 22.98 11.03
CA LEU A 243 16.75 23.57 11.64
C LEU A 243 16.42 24.80 12.51
N ALA A 244 15.54 25.69 12.04
CA ALA A 244 15.08 26.86 12.78
C ALA A 244 14.32 26.46 14.07
N LEU A 245 13.52 25.39 14.00
CA LEU A 245 12.87 24.80 15.18
C LEU A 245 13.89 24.19 16.15
N VAL A 246 14.94 23.50 15.67
CA VAL A 246 16.03 23.00 16.51
C VAL A 246 16.74 24.15 17.23
N ALA A 247 17.09 25.23 16.52
CA ALA A 247 17.69 26.43 17.11
C ALA A 247 16.78 27.03 18.19
N ALA A 248 15.50 27.27 17.88
CA ALA A 248 14.53 27.84 18.80
C ALA A 248 14.20 26.92 20.00
N VAL A 249 14.34 25.60 19.87
CA VAL A 249 14.19 24.64 20.98
C VAL A 249 15.39 24.70 21.92
N ALA A 250 16.60 24.78 21.35
CA ALA A 250 17.88 24.86 22.05
C ALA A 250 18.19 26.24 22.68
N GLU A 251 17.38 27.25 22.36
CA GLU A 251 17.61 28.67 22.70
C GLU A 251 18.83 29.28 21.97
N ALA A 252 19.18 28.73 20.81
CA ALA A 252 20.06 29.36 19.83
C ALA A 252 19.26 30.31 18.92
N ASP A 253 19.95 31.19 18.21
CA ASP A 253 19.31 32.16 17.30
C ASP A 253 19.06 31.52 15.92
N PRO A 254 17.80 31.35 15.47
CA PRO A 254 17.50 30.88 14.11
C PRO A 254 17.85 31.90 13.00
N HIS A 255 18.17 33.16 13.35
CA HIS A 255 18.72 34.15 12.41
C HIS A 255 20.23 33.99 12.16
N ASP A 256 20.93 33.18 12.96
CA ASP A 256 22.35 32.84 12.77
C ASP A 256 22.59 31.37 13.10
N PHE A 257 22.04 30.48 12.26
CA PHE A 257 22.21 29.04 12.39
C PHE A 257 22.90 28.45 11.16
N GLY A 258 24.06 27.83 11.38
CA GLY A 258 24.90 27.32 10.27
C GLY A 258 25.45 28.40 9.33
N GLY A 259 25.38 29.68 9.74
CA GLY A 259 25.75 30.84 8.92
C GLY A 259 24.63 31.31 7.96
N HIS A 260 23.37 31.00 8.26
CA HIS A 260 22.17 31.40 7.51
C HIS A 260 21.11 32.01 8.43
N ASP A 261 20.32 32.94 7.89
CA ASP A 261 19.09 33.43 8.52
C ASP A 261 17.90 32.59 8.02
N LEU A 262 17.67 31.47 8.72
CA LEU A 262 16.67 30.48 8.32
C LEU A 262 15.24 31.05 8.30
N LEU A 263 14.97 32.13 9.04
CA LEU A 263 13.64 32.74 9.11
C LEU A 263 13.43 33.77 8.00
N ALA A 264 14.44 34.59 7.70
CA ALA A 264 14.42 35.47 6.54
C ALA A 264 14.33 34.66 5.24
N ASP A 265 15.14 33.61 5.10
CA ASP A 265 15.13 32.76 3.91
C ASP A 265 13.76 32.08 3.69
N LEU A 266 13.07 31.67 4.75
CA LEU A 266 11.70 31.16 4.66
C LEU A 266 10.70 32.24 4.21
N VAL A 267 10.84 33.49 4.69
CA VAL A 267 9.95 34.60 4.30
C VAL A 267 10.19 35.05 2.85
N ASP A 268 11.45 35.18 2.45
CA ASP A 268 11.86 35.64 1.12
C ASP A 268 11.56 34.60 0.01
N ASN A 269 11.44 33.32 0.39
CA ASN A 269 11.07 32.23 -0.52
C ASN A 269 9.58 31.80 -0.42
N VAL A 270 8.68 32.69 -0.01
CA VAL A 270 7.23 32.45 -0.13
C VAL A 270 6.76 32.64 -1.58
N CYS A 271 6.07 31.63 -2.10
CA CYS A 271 5.51 31.62 -3.44
C CYS A 271 4.41 32.68 -3.62
N VAL A 272 4.66 33.67 -4.48
CA VAL A 272 3.69 34.74 -4.79
C VAL A 272 2.52 34.27 -5.68
N SER A 273 2.69 33.15 -6.38
CA SER A 273 1.71 32.50 -7.26
C SER A 273 2.08 31.03 -7.48
N GLY A 274 1.10 30.18 -7.77
CA GLY A 274 1.33 28.81 -8.27
C GLY A 274 1.07 28.68 -9.77
N PRO A 275 1.05 27.44 -10.31
CA PRO A 275 0.83 27.15 -11.73
C PRO A 275 -0.49 27.70 -12.29
N GLU A 276 -1.50 27.95 -11.45
CA GLU A 276 -2.78 28.58 -11.81
C GLU A 276 -2.64 29.99 -12.43
N SER A 277 -1.50 30.64 -12.20
CA SER A 277 -1.16 31.94 -12.79
C SER A 277 -0.70 31.87 -14.26
N GLY A 278 -0.49 30.66 -14.80
CA GLY A 278 0.11 30.45 -16.12
C GLY A 278 1.65 30.59 -16.15
N THR A 279 2.27 31.06 -15.06
CA THR A 279 3.72 31.04 -14.86
C THR A 279 4.12 29.87 -13.97
N HIS A 280 4.95 28.96 -14.50
CA HIS A 280 5.49 27.84 -13.73
C HIS A 280 6.69 28.30 -12.89
N THR A 281 6.50 28.42 -11.58
CA THR A 281 7.58 28.65 -10.60
C THR A 281 7.98 27.31 -9.98
N PRO A 282 9.18 26.76 -10.28
CA PRO A 282 9.60 25.47 -9.73
C PRO A 282 9.65 25.50 -8.20
N GLY A 283 9.00 24.52 -7.56
CA GLY A 283 8.90 24.43 -6.10
C GLY A 283 7.66 25.07 -5.47
N CYS A 284 6.71 25.58 -6.27
CA CYS A 284 5.44 26.17 -5.82
C CYS A 284 4.23 25.42 -6.43
N THR A 285 3.21 25.09 -5.63
CA THR A 285 1.93 24.52 -6.12
C THR A 285 0.78 25.51 -6.01
N ALA A 286 0.87 26.53 -5.15
CA ALA A 286 -0.07 27.65 -5.05
C ALA A 286 0.60 28.92 -4.47
N LYS A 287 -0.11 30.05 -4.54
CA LYS A 287 0.23 31.23 -3.74
C LYS A 287 0.24 30.90 -2.23
N GLY A 288 1.30 31.30 -1.54
CA GLY A 288 1.48 31.14 -0.10
C GLY A 288 2.23 29.87 0.31
N ASP A 289 2.66 29.01 -0.60
CA ASP A 289 3.59 27.94 -0.24
C ASP A 289 4.94 28.52 0.19
N PHE A 290 5.62 27.87 1.14
CA PHE A 290 7.07 27.99 1.20
C PHE A 290 7.67 27.18 0.04
N ARG A 291 8.54 27.81 -0.76
CA ARG A 291 9.12 27.17 -1.93
C ARG A 291 9.89 25.92 -1.53
N ASN A 292 9.70 24.83 -2.28
CA ASN A 292 10.27 23.51 -2.01
C ASN A 292 9.79 22.83 -0.70
N ALA A 293 8.69 23.28 -0.06
CA ALA A 293 8.13 22.57 1.11
C ALA A 293 7.72 21.11 0.82
N ALA A 294 7.39 20.81 -0.44
CA ALA A 294 6.98 19.51 -1.01
C ALA A 294 5.66 18.91 -0.47
N TYR A 295 5.45 18.95 0.85
CA TYR A 295 4.31 18.38 1.57
C TYR A 295 3.77 19.36 2.62
N THR A 296 2.58 19.05 3.15
CA THR A 296 1.89 19.90 4.12
C THR A 296 2.56 19.93 5.50
N ASP A 297 3.34 18.90 5.86
CA ASP A 297 4.17 18.94 7.08
C ASP A 297 5.21 20.06 6.97
N GLY A 298 5.89 20.19 5.83
CA GLY A 298 6.80 21.29 5.50
C GLY A 298 6.15 22.66 5.64
N GLN A 299 4.96 22.83 5.06
CA GLN A 299 4.19 24.08 5.16
C GLN A 299 3.83 24.42 6.62
N ALA A 300 3.40 23.42 7.41
CA ALA A 300 3.07 23.60 8.82
C ALA A 300 4.31 23.89 9.70
N LEU A 301 5.43 23.21 9.43
CA LEU A 301 6.71 23.43 10.10
C LEU A 301 7.26 24.83 9.79
N GLY A 302 7.14 25.32 8.55
CA GLY A 302 7.54 26.68 8.18
C GLY A 302 6.74 27.75 8.95
N VAL A 303 5.41 27.60 9.04
CA VAL A 303 4.57 28.49 9.87
C VAL A 303 4.97 28.43 11.34
N LEU A 304 5.22 27.23 11.88
CA LEU A 304 5.68 27.06 13.27
C LEU A 304 7.06 27.67 13.50
N ALA A 305 8.02 27.50 12.59
CA ALA A 305 9.38 28.04 12.70
C ALA A 305 9.37 29.57 12.82
N LEU A 306 8.62 30.26 11.94
CA LEU A 306 8.45 31.72 12.02
C LEU A 306 7.84 32.15 13.37
N LEU A 307 6.72 31.51 13.77
CA LEU A 307 6.06 31.80 15.06
C LEU A 307 6.94 31.55 16.28
N ARG A 308 7.81 30.52 16.22
CA ARG A 308 8.78 30.15 17.25
C ARG A 308 9.95 31.11 17.33
N GLY A 309 10.40 31.63 16.19
CA GLY A 309 11.41 32.68 16.08
C GLY A 309 10.93 34.09 16.40
N GLY A 310 9.63 34.29 16.66
CA GLY A 310 9.05 35.62 16.89
C GLY A 310 8.79 36.42 15.60
N VAL A 311 9.00 35.81 14.43
CA VAL A 311 8.66 36.41 13.12
C VAL A 311 7.18 36.17 12.86
N ARG A 312 6.45 37.24 12.50
CA ARG A 312 5.04 37.11 12.10
C ARG A 312 4.97 36.41 10.74
N PRO A 313 4.31 35.24 10.61
CA PRO A 313 4.18 34.57 9.32
C PRO A 313 3.47 35.47 8.29
N PRO A 314 3.88 35.43 7.01
CA PRO A 314 3.12 36.06 5.93
C PRO A 314 1.69 35.52 5.88
N VAL A 315 0.69 36.41 5.76
CA VAL A 315 -0.74 36.03 5.85
C VAL A 315 -1.12 34.96 4.82
N ASP A 316 -0.48 34.98 3.65
CA ASP A 316 -0.68 34.00 2.60
C ASP A 316 -0.22 32.59 3.00
N THR A 317 0.83 32.40 3.82
CA THR A 317 1.30 31.05 4.21
C THR A 317 0.37 30.37 5.21
N VAL A 318 -0.17 31.14 6.15
CA VAL A 318 -1.19 30.69 7.11
C VAL A 318 -2.52 30.42 6.39
N THR A 319 -2.91 31.30 5.46
CA THR A 319 -4.09 31.10 4.61
C THR A 319 -3.94 29.87 3.72
N ARG A 320 -2.74 29.63 3.17
CA ARG A 320 -2.43 28.44 2.37
C ARG A 320 -2.57 27.16 3.20
N LEU A 321 -2.01 27.13 4.41
CA LEU A 321 -2.14 25.99 5.30
C LEU A 321 -3.62 25.69 5.66
N ALA A 322 -4.43 26.72 5.90
CA ALA A 322 -5.87 26.55 6.12
C ALA A 322 -6.64 26.07 4.87
N ARG A 323 -6.16 26.36 3.66
CA ARG A 323 -6.76 25.88 2.39
C ARG A 323 -6.46 24.41 2.07
N LEU A 324 -5.50 23.78 2.75
CA LEU A 324 -5.19 22.35 2.63
C LEU A 324 -6.15 21.48 3.46
N GLN A 325 -7.10 22.10 4.18
CA GLN A 325 -8.15 21.41 4.91
C GLN A 325 -9.23 20.86 3.95
N CYS A 326 -9.45 19.55 4.03
CA CYS A 326 -10.53 18.83 3.39
C CYS A 326 -11.88 19.17 4.04
N ARG A 327 -12.99 18.94 3.31
CA ARG A 327 -14.33 19.36 3.74
C ARG A 327 -14.76 18.77 5.10
N ASN A 328 -14.41 17.51 5.34
CA ASN A 328 -14.63 16.78 6.60
C ASN A 328 -13.83 17.32 7.80
N GLY A 329 -12.87 18.22 7.58
CA GLY A 329 -12.02 18.85 8.59
C GLY A 329 -10.58 18.32 8.66
N SER A 330 -10.25 17.19 8.02
CA SER A 330 -8.87 16.71 7.93
C SER A 330 -8.00 17.64 7.08
N VAL A 331 -6.69 17.50 7.13
CA VAL A 331 -5.75 18.26 6.30
C VAL A 331 -4.98 17.28 5.41
N SER A 332 -4.90 17.58 4.11
CA SER A 332 -4.20 16.72 3.16
C SER A 332 -2.70 16.75 3.38
N SER A 333 -2.05 15.59 3.31
CA SER A 333 -0.59 15.44 3.45
C SER A 333 0.19 16.07 2.29
N VAL A 334 -0.42 16.17 1.12
CA VAL A 334 0.14 16.79 -0.10
C VAL A 334 -0.36 18.23 -0.30
N LEU A 335 0.46 19.06 -0.94
CA LEU A 335 0.17 20.48 -1.20
C LEU A 335 -0.82 20.67 -2.37
N ILE A 336 -2.05 20.19 -2.21
CA ILE A 336 -3.10 20.21 -3.24
C ILE A 336 -3.40 21.60 -3.81
N GLY A 337 -3.65 21.68 -5.11
CA GLY A 337 -4.15 22.85 -5.81
C GLY A 337 -5.67 23.07 -5.61
N PRO A 338 -6.21 24.24 -5.97
CA PRO A 338 -7.64 24.51 -5.87
C PRO A 338 -8.48 23.56 -6.74
N GLY A 339 -9.31 22.72 -6.11
CA GLY A 339 -10.22 21.80 -6.79
C GLY A 339 -9.66 20.39 -7.02
N GLU A 340 -8.41 20.12 -6.64
CA GLU A 340 -7.85 18.77 -6.62
C GLU A 340 -8.48 17.89 -5.51
N ASN A 341 -8.33 16.57 -5.62
CA ASN A 341 -8.85 15.64 -4.62
C ASN A 341 -8.17 15.87 -3.25
N CYS A 342 -8.96 15.93 -2.18
CA CYS A 342 -8.48 16.13 -0.82
C CYS A 342 -8.75 14.89 0.01
N ASP A 343 -7.73 14.05 0.17
CA ASP A 343 -7.65 13.05 1.24
C ASP A 343 -6.62 13.50 2.27
N GLY A 344 -6.89 13.27 3.56
CA GLY A 344 -6.13 13.86 4.66
C GLY A 344 -6.27 13.08 5.96
N ASP A 345 -5.16 12.99 6.68
CA ASP A 345 -4.93 12.05 7.78
C ASP A 345 -4.79 12.74 9.16
N PRO A 346 -4.88 12.00 10.28
CA PRO A 346 -4.78 12.60 11.61
C PRO A 346 -3.39 13.12 12.01
N ALA A 347 -2.30 12.61 11.42
CA ALA A 347 -0.94 13.09 11.70
C ALA A 347 -0.73 14.50 11.12
N THR A 348 -0.98 14.64 9.82
CA THR A 348 -0.92 15.93 9.12
C THR A 348 -1.91 16.93 9.74
N THR A 349 -3.13 16.48 10.03
CA THR A 349 -4.14 17.32 10.69
C THR A 349 -3.67 17.80 12.06
N GLY A 350 -3.06 16.94 12.88
CA GLY A 350 -2.51 17.32 14.18
C GLY A 350 -1.41 18.39 14.08
N LEU A 351 -0.44 18.19 13.20
CA LEU A 351 0.67 19.14 13.00
C LEU A 351 0.19 20.49 12.43
N ALA A 352 -0.69 20.46 11.42
CA ALA A 352 -1.30 21.67 10.86
C ALA A 352 -2.14 22.43 11.90
N VAL A 353 -2.89 21.74 12.74
CA VAL A 353 -3.65 22.36 13.85
C VAL A 353 -2.75 23.05 14.85
N LEU A 354 -1.61 22.47 15.23
CA LEU A 354 -0.66 23.12 16.12
C LEU A 354 -0.17 24.45 15.54
N ALA A 355 0.17 24.48 14.25
CA ALA A 355 0.58 25.70 13.54
C ALA A 355 -0.54 26.75 13.49
N LEU A 356 -1.74 26.36 13.03
CA LEU A 356 -2.90 27.25 12.88
C LEU A 356 -3.42 27.78 14.22
N HIS A 357 -3.39 26.96 15.27
CA HIS A 357 -3.76 27.36 16.62
C HIS A 357 -2.76 28.38 17.21
N LYS A 358 -1.45 28.16 16.97
CA LYS A 358 -0.37 29.07 17.40
C LYS A 358 -0.42 30.42 16.65
N ALA A 359 -0.87 30.43 15.39
CA ALA A 359 -1.11 31.65 14.61
C ALA A 359 -2.34 32.44 15.11
N GLY A 360 -3.42 31.73 15.51
CA GLY A 360 -4.55 32.27 16.27
C GLY A 360 -5.67 32.95 15.46
N ASP A 361 -5.49 33.14 14.15
CA ASP A 361 -6.44 33.79 13.23
C ASP A 361 -7.37 32.79 12.50
N GLN A 362 -6.93 31.55 12.26
CA GLN A 362 -7.70 30.52 11.53
C GLN A 362 -8.68 29.69 12.39
N ARG A 363 -9.46 30.36 13.25
CA ARG A 363 -10.34 29.69 14.25
C ARG A 363 -11.27 28.63 13.66
N THR A 364 -11.93 28.92 12.54
CA THR A 364 -12.87 27.99 11.90
C THR A 364 -12.18 26.71 11.42
N ALA A 365 -10.98 26.82 10.83
CA ALA A 365 -10.21 25.67 10.38
C ALA A 365 -9.75 24.80 11.56
N VAL A 366 -9.29 25.45 12.64
CA VAL A 366 -8.91 24.79 13.90
C VAL A 366 -10.09 24.04 14.52
N THR A 367 -11.30 24.63 14.55
CA THR A 367 -12.52 23.95 15.03
C THR A 367 -12.84 22.72 14.18
N LYS A 368 -12.92 22.86 12.85
CA LYS A 368 -13.19 21.73 11.95
C LYS A 368 -12.19 20.58 12.10
N ALA A 369 -10.91 20.89 12.23
CA ALA A 369 -9.87 19.89 12.40
C ALA A 369 -9.92 19.19 13.75
N ARG A 370 -10.24 19.90 14.83
CA ARG A 370 -10.52 19.28 16.14
C ARG A 370 -11.69 18.30 16.05
N ASP A 371 -12.76 18.72 15.39
CA ASP A 371 -13.98 17.93 15.29
C ASP A 371 -13.76 16.69 14.40
N TYR A 372 -12.91 16.79 13.36
CA TYR A 372 -12.39 15.63 12.62
C TYR A 372 -11.57 14.70 13.53
N LEU A 373 -10.60 15.20 14.30
CA LEU A 373 -9.80 14.37 15.20
C LEU A 373 -10.68 13.64 16.23
N ARG A 374 -11.73 14.29 16.76
CA ARG A 374 -12.73 13.63 17.62
C ARG A 374 -13.45 12.46 16.93
N ARG A 375 -13.77 12.57 15.64
CA ARG A 375 -14.40 11.50 14.82
C ARG A 375 -13.41 10.42 14.35
N ALA A 376 -12.12 10.76 14.22
CA ALA A 376 -11.06 9.85 13.78
C ALA A 376 -10.52 8.96 14.92
N GLN A 377 -10.65 9.39 16.18
CA GLN A 377 -10.13 8.65 17.33
C GLN A 377 -10.91 7.34 17.57
N PHE A 378 -10.18 6.24 17.72
CA PHE A 378 -10.72 4.93 18.07
C PHE A 378 -11.06 4.83 19.57
N SER A 379 -11.95 3.89 19.92
CA SER A 379 -12.32 3.59 21.31
C SER A 379 -11.16 3.07 22.17
N ASN A 380 -10.08 2.57 21.55
CA ASN A 380 -8.84 2.18 22.24
C ASN A 380 -7.87 3.37 22.51
N GLY A 381 -8.26 4.60 22.12
CA GLY A 381 -7.50 5.84 22.26
C GLY A 381 -6.66 6.24 21.04
N ALA A 382 -6.39 5.32 20.12
CA ALA A 382 -5.51 5.51 18.98
C ALA A 382 -6.13 6.31 17.83
N PHE A 383 -5.30 6.69 16.86
CA PHE A 383 -5.69 7.30 15.60
C PHE A 383 -5.17 6.46 14.42
N PRO A 384 -5.94 6.33 13.32
CA PRO A 384 -5.48 5.66 12.11
C PRO A 384 -4.34 6.44 11.44
N GLY A 385 -3.43 5.73 10.76
CA GLY A 385 -2.36 6.36 9.96
C GLY A 385 -2.85 6.97 8.63
N TYR A 386 -4.00 6.55 8.13
CA TYR A 386 -4.61 7.01 6.88
C TYR A 386 -6.12 6.73 6.86
N THR A 387 -6.85 7.38 5.95
CA THR A 387 -8.31 7.20 5.78
C THR A 387 -8.66 5.74 5.52
N GLY A 388 -9.39 5.10 6.45
CA GLY A 388 -9.84 3.70 6.32
C GLY A 388 -8.97 2.65 7.03
N ALA A 389 -7.82 3.02 7.60
CA ALA A 389 -7.05 2.10 8.44
C ALA A 389 -7.87 1.62 9.65
N THR A 390 -7.72 0.34 10.03
CA THR A 390 -8.43 -0.26 11.18
C THR A 390 -7.57 -0.46 12.43
N THR A 391 -6.29 -0.08 12.35
CA THR A 391 -5.27 -0.19 13.41
C THR A 391 -4.66 1.17 13.72
N GLY A 392 -4.18 1.36 14.94
CA GLY A 392 -3.60 2.63 15.35
C GLY A 392 -2.20 2.88 14.79
N SER A 393 -1.91 4.12 14.40
CA SER A 393 -0.56 4.58 14.04
C SER A 393 0.04 5.39 15.19
N VAL A 394 1.31 5.15 15.52
CA VAL A 394 2.04 5.85 16.58
C VAL A 394 2.20 7.33 16.23
N ILE A 395 2.56 7.63 14.98
CA ILE A 395 2.78 9.01 14.51
C ILE A 395 1.47 9.81 14.53
N ALA A 396 0.39 9.24 13.96
CA ALA A 396 -0.92 9.87 13.95
C ALA A 396 -1.45 10.09 15.37
N THR A 397 -1.34 9.09 16.24
CA THR A 397 -1.79 9.19 17.64
C THR A 397 -0.98 10.23 18.42
N ALA A 398 0.33 10.35 18.17
CA ALA A 398 1.19 11.28 18.86
C ALA A 398 1.03 12.75 18.39
N TYR A 399 0.82 13.02 17.11
CA TYR A 399 0.49 14.38 16.65
C TYR A 399 -0.94 14.78 17.03
N ALA A 400 -1.91 13.88 16.90
CA ALA A 400 -3.29 14.15 17.29
C ALA A 400 -3.43 14.41 18.80
N SER A 401 -2.70 13.70 19.67
CA SER A 401 -2.72 13.95 21.11
C SER A 401 -2.13 15.30 21.48
N GLN A 402 -1.03 15.71 20.85
CA GLN A 402 -0.44 17.05 21.01
C GLN A 402 -1.44 18.14 20.61
N ALA A 403 -2.06 18.01 19.44
CA ALA A 403 -3.06 18.95 18.95
C ALA A 403 -4.29 19.03 19.88
N LEU A 404 -4.86 17.89 20.27
CA LEU A 404 -6.01 17.84 21.18
C LEU A 404 -5.67 18.42 22.57
N ARG A 405 -4.47 18.16 23.10
CA ARG A 405 -4.03 18.76 24.37
C ARG A 405 -3.90 20.27 24.27
N ALA A 406 -3.31 20.79 23.18
CA ALA A 406 -3.21 22.23 22.92
C ALA A 406 -4.60 22.90 22.81
N LEU A 407 -5.56 22.21 22.18
CA LEU A 407 -6.95 22.69 22.05
C LEU A 407 -7.83 22.48 23.30
N GLY A 408 -7.29 21.90 24.37
CA GLY A 408 -8.00 21.70 25.65
C GLY A 408 -8.78 20.38 25.78
N ASP A 409 -8.79 19.52 24.76
CA ASP A 409 -9.45 18.19 24.75
C ASP A 409 -8.62 17.15 25.52
N ARG A 410 -8.28 17.47 26.78
CA ARG A 410 -7.32 16.72 27.61
C ARG A 410 -7.65 15.24 27.72
N VAL A 411 -8.89 14.86 28.04
CA VAL A 411 -9.28 13.45 28.21
C VAL A 411 -9.01 12.61 26.96
N ARG A 412 -9.20 13.18 25.76
CA ARG A 412 -8.90 12.50 24.49
C ARG A 412 -7.40 12.40 24.22
N ALA A 413 -6.63 13.43 24.57
CA ALA A 413 -5.17 13.39 24.52
C ALA A 413 -4.58 12.38 25.52
N ASP A 414 -5.10 12.33 26.75
CA ASP A 414 -4.71 11.38 27.79
C ASP A 414 -5.01 9.93 27.35
N ALA A 415 -6.14 9.70 26.68
CA ALA A 415 -6.47 8.40 26.10
C ALA A 415 -5.50 7.97 24.98
N ALA A 416 -5.08 8.91 24.15
CA ALA A 416 -4.09 8.67 23.10
C ALA A 416 -2.69 8.40 23.68
N VAL A 417 -2.25 9.13 24.71
CA VAL A 417 -0.99 8.88 25.44
C VAL A 417 -1.03 7.53 26.17
N SER A 418 -2.17 7.16 26.74
CA SER A 418 -2.41 5.83 27.32
C SER A 418 -2.25 4.71 26.29
N TRP A 419 -2.74 4.89 25.06
CA TRP A 419 -2.51 3.94 23.98
C TRP A 419 -1.03 3.88 23.58
N LEU A 420 -0.35 5.03 23.42
CA LEU A 420 1.09 5.08 23.13
C LEU A 420 1.91 4.31 24.19
N SER A 421 1.60 4.47 25.48
CA SER A 421 2.26 3.72 26.56
C SER A 421 2.24 2.19 26.35
N ARG A 422 1.17 1.66 25.74
CA ARG A 422 1.04 0.22 25.42
C ARG A 422 1.79 -0.21 24.16
N GLN A 423 2.11 0.72 23.25
CA GLN A 423 2.89 0.44 22.04
C GLN A 423 4.40 0.60 22.22
N GLN A 424 4.85 1.15 23.36
CA GLN A 424 6.29 1.32 23.62
C GLN A 424 6.98 -0.04 23.77
N LEU A 425 7.98 -0.29 22.92
CA LEU A 425 8.66 -1.57 22.82
C LEU A 425 9.62 -1.83 24.00
N PRO A 426 10.04 -3.09 24.25
CA PRO A 426 10.88 -3.43 25.40
C PRO A 426 12.22 -2.67 25.45
N ASP A 427 12.77 -2.34 24.28
CA ASP A 427 13.99 -1.55 24.07
C ASP A 427 13.81 -0.06 24.42
N GLY A 428 12.57 0.42 24.52
CA GLY A 428 12.22 1.79 24.88
C GLY A 428 11.73 2.65 23.73
N GLY A 429 11.91 2.23 22.48
CA GLY A 429 11.46 2.96 21.30
C GLY A 429 10.03 2.61 20.90
N PHE A 430 9.65 3.09 19.72
CA PHE A 430 8.35 2.89 19.08
C PHE A 430 8.52 2.56 17.60
N GLY A 431 7.73 1.61 17.09
CA GLY A 431 7.54 1.42 15.65
C GLY A 431 6.52 2.42 15.07
N PHE A 432 6.22 2.30 13.77
CA PHE A 432 5.26 3.17 13.10
C PHE A 432 3.79 2.86 13.47
N GLU A 433 3.42 1.58 13.52
CA GLU A 433 2.03 1.11 13.58
C GLU A 433 1.80 0.16 14.77
N GLU A 434 0.53 -0.08 15.10
CA GLU A 434 0.09 -1.05 16.11
C GLU A 434 0.69 -2.45 15.86
N GLY A 435 1.32 -3.02 16.88
CA GLY A 435 1.95 -4.34 16.78
C GLY A 435 3.30 -4.37 16.03
N ALA A 436 3.89 -3.23 15.68
CA ALA A 436 5.25 -3.17 15.17
C ALA A 436 6.27 -3.82 16.14
N THR A 437 7.24 -4.56 15.59
CA THR A 437 8.26 -5.29 16.36
C THR A 437 9.56 -4.52 16.57
N ASP A 438 9.78 -3.47 15.77
CA ASP A 438 11.06 -2.78 15.65
C ASP A 438 10.87 -1.27 15.84
N SER A 439 11.75 -0.68 16.65
CA SER A 439 11.71 0.74 16.99
C SER A 439 12.38 1.61 15.92
N VAL A 440 11.80 2.78 15.63
CA VAL A 440 12.29 3.76 14.65
C VAL A 440 12.38 5.17 15.25
N VAL A 441 13.36 5.96 14.81
CA VAL A 441 13.66 7.28 15.42
C VAL A 441 12.49 8.26 15.30
N TYR A 442 11.86 8.34 14.13
CA TYR A 442 10.80 9.33 13.88
C TYR A 442 9.56 9.10 14.77
N ALA A 443 9.04 7.87 14.82
CA ALA A 443 7.91 7.54 15.68
C ALA A 443 8.27 7.68 17.17
N THR A 444 9.48 7.27 17.56
CA THR A 444 9.97 7.42 18.95
C THR A 444 10.06 8.88 19.36
N ALA A 445 10.51 9.78 18.47
CA ALA A 445 10.64 11.20 18.76
C ALA A 445 9.28 11.85 19.03
N ILE A 446 8.32 11.71 18.11
CA ILE A 446 7.00 12.34 18.25
C ILE A 446 6.23 11.74 19.44
N ALA A 447 6.33 10.42 19.66
CA ALA A 447 5.75 9.77 20.84
C ALA A 447 6.40 10.24 22.16
N THR A 448 7.68 10.62 22.14
CA THR A 448 8.36 11.22 23.30
C THR A 448 7.83 12.62 23.60
N LEU A 449 7.57 13.46 22.59
CA LEU A 449 6.93 14.76 22.79
C LEU A 449 5.52 14.61 23.36
N ALA A 450 4.70 13.76 22.74
CA ALA A 450 3.33 13.47 23.18
C ALA A 450 3.28 12.95 24.63
N GLY A 451 4.10 11.94 24.95
CA GLY A 451 4.16 11.36 26.30
C GLY A 451 4.81 12.26 27.35
N LYS A 452 5.41 13.38 26.93
CA LYS A 452 5.98 14.44 27.80
C LYS A 452 5.01 15.62 27.96
N ASP A 453 3.81 15.54 27.38
CA ASP A 453 2.80 16.60 27.34
C ASP A 453 3.30 17.91 26.71
N THR A 454 4.18 17.82 25.72
CA THR A 454 4.74 18.96 24.98
C THR A 454 4.53 18.80 23.47
N SER A 455 4.77 19.85 22.70
CA SER A 455 4.67 19.85 21.24
C SER A 455 5.76 20.72 20.61
N LEU A 456 6.01 20.60 19.30
CA LEU A 456 6.95 21.48 18.59
C LEU A 456 6.61 22.98 18.72
N ALA A 457 5.35 23.34 19.01
CA ALA A 457 4.96 24.71 19.26
C ALA A 457 5.50 25.27 20.60
N ASP A 458 5.73 24.42 21.60
CA ASP A 458 6.00 24.81 22.99
C ASP A 458 7.32 24.23 23.56
N LEU A 459 7.91 23.22 22.88
CA LEU A 459 9.13 22.54 23.29
C LEU A 459 10.29 23.52 23.55
N THR A 460 11.01 23.35 24.65
CA THR A 460 12.18 24.17 24.98
C THR A 460 13.13 23.41 25.90
N THR A 461 14.43 23.66 25.77
CA THR A 461 15.43 23.11 26.69
C THR A 461 15.52 23.83 28.04
N LYS A 462 14.78 24.94 28.24
CA LYS A 462 14.77 25.69 29.50
C LYS A 462 14.28 24.80 30.64
N LYS A 463 15.19 24.48 31.56
CA LYS A 463 14.83 23.81 32.82
C LYS A 463 13.89 24.69 33.65
N PRO A 464 12.75 24.17 34.12
CA PRO A 464 12.17 24.64 35.38
C PRO A 464 13.22 24.49 36.49
N GLU A 465 13.33 25.46 37.40
CA GLU A 465 14.32 25.45 38.49
C GLU A 465 14.25 24.16 39.35
N PRO A 466 15.34 23.37 39.46
CA PRO A 466 15.31 22.10 40.19
C PRO A 466 16.21 22.07 41.44
N THR A 467 15.75 21.36 42.47
CA THR A 467 16.55 20.98 43.66
C THR A 467 17.51 19.81 43.40
N THR A 468 18.62 19.76 44.13
CA THR A 468 19.87 19.06 43.74
C THR A 468 20.07 17.60 44.25
N PRO A 469 21.00 16.82 43.62
CA PRO A 469 21.16 15.35 43.78
C PRO A 469 22.44 14.94 44.57
N PRO A 470 22.90 13.67 44.49
CA PRO A 470 24.26 13.45 43.95
C PRO A 470 24.48 12.18 43.08
N THR A 471 25.66 12.09 42.44
CA THR A 471 26.06 11.09 41.41
C THR A 471 27.46 10.52 41.71
N PRO A 472 27.77 9.27 41.31
CA PRO A 472 28.84 9.09 40.30
C PRO A 472 28.58 7.92 39.30
N THR A 473 29.60 7.23 38.76
CA THR A 473 30.22 7.40 37.42
C THR A 473 30.83 6.01 36.98
N PRO A 474 31.82 5.80 36.06
CA PRO A 474 31.61 4.98 34.84
C PRO A 474 32.62 3.84 34.56
N THR A 475 32.46 3.09 33.44
CA THR A 475 33.57 2.34 32.77
C THR A 475 33.43 2.34 31.23
N ALA A 476 34.56 2.23 30.53
CA ALA A 476 34.78 2.46 29.08
C ALA A 476 34.82 1.14 28.23
N PRO A 477 34.94 1.21 26.87
CA PRO A 477 34.53 0.14 25.94
C PRO A 477 35.66 -0.74 25.34
N VAL A 478 35.29 -1.70 24.48
CA VAL A 478 36.17 -2.61 23.71
C VAL A 478 35.81 -2.58 22.20
N PRO A 479 36.76 -2.59 21.24
CA PRO A 479 36.49 -2.35 19.81
C PRO A 479 36.73 -3.55 18.84
N THR A 480 36.47 -3.31 17.53
CA THR A 480 37.01 -3.97 16.29
C THR A 480 36.51 -5.40 15.88
N PRO A 481 36.60 -5.83 14.59
CA PRO A 481 36.37 -5.13 13.29
C PRO A 481 35.64 -6.04 12.22
N PRO A 482 35.88 -6.04 10.86
CA PRO A 482 34.79 -5.90 9.87
C PRO A 482 34.59 -7.09 8.88
N GLY A 483 33.56 -7.00 8.02
CA GLY A 483 33.27 -8.00 6.98
C GLY A 483 32.81 -7.40 5.63
N SER A 484 33.45 -7.83 4.54
CA SER A 484 33.34 -7.33 3.15
C SER A 484 32.00 -7.53 2.43
N GLY A 485 31.66 -6.61 1.52
CA GLY A 485 30.40 -6.57 0.78
C GLY A 485 30.29 -7.31 -0.57
N SER A 486 29.22 -6.99 -1.33
CA SER A 486 29.12 -6.90 -2.82
C SER A 486 27.67 -6.97 -3.32
N GLY A 487 27.32 -6.16 -4.33
CA GLY A 487 26.09 -6.30 -5.14
C GLY A 487 25.47 -4.99 -5.63
N ASP A 488 25.71 -4.60 -6.89
CA ASP A 488 25.11 -3.40 -7.54
C ASP A 488 23.61 -3.56 -7.92
N GLY A 489 22.81 -4.22 -7.08
CA GLY A 489 21.39 -4.48 -7.35
C GLY A 489 20.67 -5.16 -6.18
N PRO A 490 19.33 -5.30 -6.24
CA PRO A 490 18.55 -5.84 -5.14
C PRO A 490 18.91 -7.29 -4.78
N ASN A 491 18.70 -7.65 -3.52
CA ASN A 491 18.93 -8.99 -3.00
C ASN A 491 17.84 -9.96 -3.48
N LEU A 492 18.10 -10.58 -4.64
CA LEU A 492 17.21 -11.55 -5.27
C LEU A 492 16.87 -12.77 -4.38
N LYS A 493 17.75 -13.16 -3.44
CA LYS A 493 17.45 -14.25 -2.51
C LYS A 493 16.36 -13.86 -1.51
N ARG A 494 16.42 -12.63 -0.96
CA ARG A 494 15.34 -12.10 -0.10
C ARG A 494 14.05 -11.90 -0.90
N GLY A 495 14.14 -11.37 -2.12
CA GLY A 495 12.97 -11.21 -3.00
C GLY A 495 12.27 -12.53 -3.32
N VAL A 496 13.03 -13.57 -3.68
CA VAL A 496 12.46 -14.91 -3.91
C VAL A 496 11.94 -15.55 -2.62
N ALA A 497 12.55 -15.29 -1.46
CA ALA A 497 12.01 -15.75 -0.17
C ALA A 497 10.66 -15.08 0.16
N TYR A 498 10.53 -13.76 -0.04
CA TYR A 498 9.27 -13.04 0.10
C TYR A 498 8.18 -13.60 -0.83
N LEU A 499 8.50 -13.74 -2.13
CA LEU A 499 7.57 -14.26 -3.14
C LEU A 499 7.13 -15.72 -2.91
N THR A 500 7.95 -16.52 -2.21
CA THR A 500 7.66 -17.95 -1.96
C THR A 500 7.26 -18.27 -0.52
N SER A 501 7.08 -17.24 0.32
CA SER A 501 6.59 -17.38 1.69
C SER A 501 5.19 -18.00 1.72
N ALA A 502 4.86 -18.74 2.78
CA ALA A 502 3.54 -19.37 2.91
C ALA A 502 2.39 -18.35 3.09
N THR A 503 2.71 -17.15 3.58
CA THR A 503 1.78 -16.01 3.70
C THR A 503 1.36 -15.50 2.33
N ASN A 504 2.31 -15.37 1.40
CA ASN A 504 2.07 -14.84 0.07
C ASN A 504 1.59 -15.96 -0.88
N LEU A 505 2.43 -16.99 -1.09
CA LEU A 505 2.19 -18.06 -2.04
C LEU A 505 1.33 -19.17 -1.40
N ARG A 506 0.02 -19.00 -1.48
CA ARG A 506 -0.99 -19.88 -0.88
C ARG A 506 -0.83 -21.31 -1.38
N GLN A 507 -0.75 -22.26 -0.45
CA GLN A 507 -0.49 -23.69 -0.70
C GLN A 507 0.80 -23.97 -1.51
N GLY A 508 1.69 -22.98 -1.69
CA GLY A 508 2.82 -23.06 -2.62
C GLY A 508 2.42 -23.05 -4.11
N ARG A 509 1.22 -22.55 -4.47
CA ARG A 509 0.60 -22.71 -5.80
C ARG A 509 0.14 -21.42 -6.47
N TYR A 510 -0.44 -20.48 -5.72
CA TYR A 510 -1.02 -19.25 -6.29
C TYR A 510 -1.01 -18.07 -5.31
N TYR A 511 -1.13 -16.85 -5.84
CA TYR A 511 -1.40 -15.63 -5.07
C TYR A 511 -2.90 -15.31 -5.08
N GLY A 512 -3.41 -14.69 -4.02
CA GLY A 512 -4.82 -14.30 -3.91
C GLY A 512 -5.06 -12.82 -4.19
N ILE A 513 -6.30 -12.44 -4.50
CA ILE A 513 -6.70 -11.05 -4.82
C ILE A 513 -6.77 -10.09 -3.61
N GLY A 514 -6.25 -10.46 -2.45
CA GLY A 514 -6.37 -9.69 -1.19
C GLY A 514 -7.58 -10.07 -0.33
N GLY A 515 -7.91 -9.23 0.66
CA GLY A 515 -9.15 -9.29 1.46
C GLY A 515 -9.45 -10.58 2.23
N GLY A 516 -8.48 -11.48 2.40
CA GLY A 516 -8.72 -12.83 2.95
C GLY A 516 -9.39 -13.81 1.96
N SER A 517 -9.76 -13.36 0.76
CA SER A 517 -10.42 -14.18 -0.27
C SER A 517 -9.63 -15.44 -0.61
N THR A 518 -10.31 -16.56 -0.89
CA THR A 518 -9.71 -17.84 -1.32
C THR A 518 -9.47 -17.90 -2.84
N ARG A 519 -9.88 -16.87 -3.56
CA ARG A 519 -9.78 -16.69 -5.01
C ARG A 519 -8.36 -16.39 -5.46
N ALA A 520 -7.91 -17.04 -6.54
CA ALA A 520 -6.60 -16.79 -7.14
C ALA A 520 -6.59 -15.56 -8.05
N ASP A 521 -5.53 -14.74 -7.93
CA ASP A 521 -5.08 -13.85 -9.00
C ASP A 521 -4.15 -14.67 -9.93
N PHE A 522 -4.72 -15.21 -11.01
CA PHE A 522 -3.96 -15.98 -12.00
C PHE A 522 -2.93 -15.12 -12.73
N GLY A 523 -3.22 -13.83 -12.95
CA GLY A 523 -2.32 -12.90 -13.62
C GLY A 523 -1.05 -12.67 -12.80
N LEU A 524 -1.20 -12.36 -11.51
CA LEU A 524 -0.11 -12.17 -10.56
C LEU A 524 0.63 -13.49 -10.25
N THR A 525 -0.09 -14.61 -10.21
CA THR A 525 0.50 -15.96 -10.07
C THR A 525 1.48 -16.27 -11.20
N ILE A 526 1.14 -15.87 -12.44
CA ILE A 526 2.04 -15.99 -13.59
C ILE A 526 3.22 -15.01 -13.49
N ASP A 527 3.03 -13.79 -12.97
CA ASP A 527 4.14 -12.83 -12.79
C ASP A 527 5.19 -13.33 -11.78
N GLY A 528 4.77 -13.93 -10.67
CA GLY A 528 5.71 -14.59 -9.76
C GLY A 528 6.38 -15.79 -10.40
N ALA A 529 5.68 -16.55 -11.24
CA ALA A 529 6.30 -17.64 -12.00
C ALA A 529 7.38 -17.11 -12.98
N TYR A 530 7.16 -15.98 -13.67
CA TYR A 530 8.20 -15.31 -14.44
C TYR A 530 9.38 -14.85 -13.58
N ALA A 531 9.12 -14.27 -12.41
CA ALA A 531 10.17 -13.81 -11.49
C ALA A 531 11.05 -14.99 -11.00
N LEU A 532 10.43 -16.12 -10.68
CA LEU A 532 11.15 -17.34 -10.33
C LEU A 532 11.89 -17.96 -11.54
N ALA A 533 11.33 -17.90 -12.74
CA ALA A 533 11.97 -18.39 -13.95
C ALA A 533 13.19 -17.54 -14.35
N ALA A 534 13.10 -16.22 -14.22
CA ALA A 534 14.18 -15.27 -14.50
C ALA A 534 15.32 -15.43 -13.49
N THR A 535 15.02 -15.48 -12.20
CA THR A 535 16.04 -15.61 -11.15
C THR A 535 16.61 -17.03 -11.00
N GLY A 536 15.78 -18.06 -11.12
CA GLY A 536 16.17 -19.46 -10.96
C GLY A 536 16.44 -19.92 -9.52
N LEU A 537 16.13 -19.08 -8.53
CA LEU A 537 16.52 -19.32 -7.13
C LEU A 537 15.57 -20.27 -6.38
N ASN A 538 14.40 -20.60 -6.94
CA ASN A 538 13.47 -21.57 -6.35
C ASN A 538 12.66 -22.33 -7.42
N ASN A 539 13.32 -23.24 -8.14
CA ASN A 539 12.67 -24.08 -9.16
C ASN A 539 11.57 -24.99 -8.58
N GLY A 540 11.67 -25.41 -7.30
CA GLY A 540 10.67 -26.28 -6.68
C GLY A 540 9.32 -25.60 -6.43
N LYS A 541 9.32 -24.29 -6.11
CA LYS A 541 8.09 -23.49 -6.03
C LYS A 541 7.58 -23.06 -7.40
N LEU A 542 8.47 -22.71 -8.33
CA LEU A 542 8.10 -22.47 -9.73
C LEU A 542 7.38 -23.70 -10.33
N ARG A 543 7.95 -24.90 -10.13
CA ARG A 543 7.35 -26.17 -10.55
C ARG A 543 5.97 -26.41 -9.92
N GLY A 544 5.78 -26.05 -8.66
CA GLY A 544 4.47 -26.13 -7.98
C GLY A 544 3.41 -25.18 -8.54
N ILE A 545 3.80 -23.97 -8.95
CA ILE A 545 2.90 -23.02 -9.63
C ILE A 545 2.56 -23.52 -11.04
N VAL A 546 3.56 -23.93 -11.82
CA VAL A 546 3.37 -24.42 -13.19
C VAL A 546 2.49 -25.65 -13.21
N ASP A 547 2.75 -26.66 -12.37
CA ASP A 547 1.91 -27.87 -12.30
C ASP A 547 0.49 -27.57 -11.82
N PHE A 548 0.27 -26.55 -10.98
CA PHE A 548 -1.07 -26.10 -10.60
C PHE A 548 -1.84 -25.53 -11.80
N LEU A 549 -1.19 -24.72 -12.65
CA LEU A 549 -1.83 -24.14 -13.83
C LEU A 549 -2.04 -25.20 -14.94
N ASP A 550 -1.03 -26.02 -15.19
CA ASP A 550 -0.95 -27.00 -16.29
C ASP A 550 -1.83 -28.23 -16.07
N LEU A 551 -2.04 -28.66 -14.82
CA LEU A 551 -2.88 -29.83 -14.49
C LEU A 551 -4.34 -29.45 -14.20
N GLY A 552 -4.81 -28.29 -14.67
CA GLY A 552 -6.19 -27.84 -14.46
C GLY A 552 -6.53 -27.57 -12.99
N GLY A 553 -5.56 -27.13 -12.20
CA GLY A 553 -5.72 -26.86 -10.78
C GLY A 553 -6.75 -25.78 -10.50
N LYS A 554 -7.50 -25.97 -9.41
CA LYS A 554 -8.59 -25.10 -9.00
C LYS A 554 -8.22 -24.25 -7.79
N ASP A 555 -8.57 -22.97 -7.84
CA ASP A 555 -8.49 -22.07 -6.69
C ASP A 555 -9.59 -22.38 -5.65
N GLY A 556 -9.66 -21.60 -4.58
CA GLY A 556 -10.65 -21.79 -3.53
C GLY A 556 -12.10 -21.47 -3.91
N GLU A 557 -12.35 -20.93 -5.11
CA GLU A 557 -13.68 -20.75 -5.70
C GLU A 557 -13.99 -21.84 -6.77
N GLY A 558 -13.08 -22.79 -6.99
CA GLY A 558 -13.24 -23.87 -7.97
C GLY A 558 -12.85 -23.49 -9.40
N ARG A 559 -12.25 -22.29 -9.60
CA ARG A 559 -11.87 -21.73 -10.91
C ARG A 559 -10.45 -22.15 -11.30
N THR A 560 -10.21 -22.25 -12.60
CA THR A 560 -8.94 -22.60 -13.25
C THR A 560 -8.34 -21.40 -13.98
N VAL A 561 -7.12 -21.54 -14.50
CA VAL A 561 -6.51 -20.55 -15.41
C VAL A 561 -7.34 -20.33 -16.68
N HIS A 562 -8.18 -21.30 -17.08
CA HIS A 562 -9.06 -21.18 -18.25
C HIS A 562 -10.34 -20.38 -17.99
N ASP A 563 -10.80 -20.30 -16.74
CA ASP A 563 -11.88 -19.39 -16.35
C ASP A 563 -11.42 -17.91 -16.40
N TRP A 564 -10.13 -17.65 -16.16
CA TRP A 564 -9.52 -16.33 -16.31
C TRP A 564 -9.14 -15.99 -17.76
N THR A 565 -8.52 -16.92 -18.50
CA THR A 565 -8.18 -16.70 -19.92
C THR A 565 -9.39 -16.75 -20.86
N ARG A 566 -10.49 -17.37 -20.41
CA ARG A 566 -11.77 -17.52 -21.14
C ARG A 566 -11.63 -18.23 -22.49
N ILE A 567 -10.53 -18.96 -22.69
CA ILE A 567 -10.26 -19.73 -23.90
C ILE A 567 -11.35 -20.78 -24.13
N GLY A 568 -11.68 -21.04 -25.40
CA GLY A 568 -12.81 -21.88 -25.78
C GLY A 568 -14.19 -21.19 -25.71
N THR A 569 -14.26 -19.94 -25.25
CA THR A 569 -15.50 -19.13 -25.25
C THR A 569 -15.41 -17.96 -26.26
N LYS A 570 -16.55 -17.31 -26.55
CA LYS A 570 -16.58 -16.06 -27.33
C LYS A 570 -15.93 -14.85 -26.63
N TYR A 571 -15.51 -15.01 -25.38
CA TYR A 571 -14.87 -13.97 -24.55
C TYR A 571 -13.38 -14.25 -24.31
N ALA A 572 -12.75 -15.08 -25.15
CA ALA A 572 -11.34 -15.46 -25.05
C ALA A 572 -10.41 -14.24 -25.05
N GLY A 573 -9.68 -14.03 -23.96
CA GLY A 573 -8.80 -12.88 -23.77
C GLY A 573 -7.42 -13.12 -24.35
N GLY A 574 -7.11 -12.55 -25.51
CA GLY A 574 -5.83 -12.76 -26.17
C GLY A 574 -4.64 -12.37 -25.30
N GLY A 575 -4.75 -11.30 -24.51
CA GLY A 575 -3.69 -10.90 -23.57
C GLY A 575 -3.43 -11.91 -22.45
N SER A 576 -4.48 -12.46 -21.83
CA SER A 576 -4.35 -13.45 -20.75
C SER A 576 -3.95 -14.83 -21.28
N ILE A 577 -4.45 -15.23 -22.45
CA ILE A 577 -3.97 -16.43 -23.18
C ILE A 577 -2.48 -16.28 -23.52
N GLY A 578 -2.07 -15.13 -24.05
CA GLY A 578 -0.68 -14.80 -24.38
C GLY A 578 0.23 -14.89 -23.17
N LYS A 579 -0.17 -14.30 -22.04
CA LYS A 579 0.56 -14.39 -20.77
C LYS A 579 0.77 -15.86 -20.34
N THR A 580 -0.30 -16.66 -20.33
CA THR A 580 -0.20 -18.09 -19.99
C THR A 580 0.71 -18.86 -20.95
N ALA A 581 0.63 -18.60 -22.26
CA ALA A 581 1.46 -19.25 -23.28
C ALA A 581 2.94 -18.89 -23.16
N VAL A 582 3.28 -17.63 -22.88
CA VAL A 582 4.67 -17.22 -22.61
C VAL A 582 5.21 -17.91 -21.36
N LEU A 583 4.39 -18.13 -20.31
CA LEU A 583 4.84 -18.91 -19.15
C LEU A 583 5.14 -20.36 -19.52
N ALA A 584 4.22 -21.03 -20.23
CA ALA A 584 4.43 -22.41 -20.67
C ALA A 584 5.75 -22.56 -21.44
N GLN A 585 5.97 -21.71 -22.45
CA GLN A 585 7.21 -21.66 -23.22
C GLN A 585 8.44 -21.34 -22.35
N ALA A 586 8.32 -20.39 -21.42
CA ALA A 586 9.42 -19.99 -20.55
C ALA A 586 9.90 -21.10 -19.61
N VAL A 587 9.05 -22.10 -19.32
CA VAL A 587 9.39 -23.23 -18.43
C VAL A 587 9.45 -24.59 -19.14
N GLY A 588 9.48 -24.60 -20.48
CA GLY A 588 9.60 -25.81 -21.30
C GLY A 588 8.34 -26.68 -21.36
N ARG A 589 7.16 -26.14 -21.03
CA ARG A 589 5.86 -26.77 -21.27
C ARG A 589 5.37 -26.46 -22.69
N ASP A 590 4.57 -27.35 -23.27
CA ASP A 590 3.98 -27.11 -24.59
C ASP A 590 2.79 -26.14 -24.48
N PRO A 591 2.83 -24.92 -25.05
CA PRO A 591 1.68 -24.02 -25.04
C PRO A 591 0.50 -24.51 -25.90
N ARG A 592 0.67 -25.58 -26.69
CA ARG A 592 -0.40 -26.23 -27.46
C ARG A 592 -1.15 -27.32 -26.68
N ASP A 593 -0.64 -27.74 -25.52
CA ASP A 593 -1.33 -28.60 -24.56
C ASP A 593 -0.96 -28.15 -23.14
N PHE A 594 -1.55 -27.02 -22.72
CA PHE A 594 -1.35 -26.47 -21.38
C PHE A 594 -2.70 -26.31 -20.68
N GLY A 595 -2.92 -27.03 -19.58
CA GLY A 595 -4.24 -27.11 -18.94
C GLY A 595 -5.31 -27.81 -19.80
N GLY A 596 -4.88 -28.58 -20.81
CA GLY A 596 -5.76 -29.22 -21.79
C GLY A 596 -6.32 -28.26 -22.85
N GLN A 597 -5.65 -27.14 -23.10
CA GLN A 597 -6.01 -26.14 -24.11
C GLN A 597 -4.82 -25.81 -25.02
N ASP A 598 -5.10 -25.65 -26.32
CA ASP A 598 -4.15 -25.09 -27.27
C ASP A 598 -4.22 -23.55 -27.21
N LEU A 599 -3.31 -22.96 -26.42
CA LEU A 599 -3.23 -21.51 -26.24
C LEU A 599 -2.81 -20.81 -27.54
N ILE A 600 -2.02 -21.46 -28.38
CA ILE A 600 -1.49 -20.88 -29.62
C ILE A 600 -2.58 -20.80 -30.70
N ALA A 601 -3.36 -21.87 -30.89
CA ALA A 601 -4.57 -21.84 -31.71
C ALA A 601 -5.65 -20.93 -31.10
N GLY A 602 -5.70 -20.79 -29.78
CA GLY A 602 -6.49 -19.77 -29.08
C GLY A 602 -6.15 -18.35 -29.52
N LEU A 603 -4.86 -18.00 -29.52
CA LEU A 603 -4.38 -16.69 -29.99
C LEU A 603 -4.66 -16.46 -31.48
N ALA A 604 -4.50 -17.47 -32.33
CA ALA A 604 -4.79 -17.35 -33.76
C ALA A 604 -6.29 -17.03 -34.02
N LYS A 605 -7.20 -17.62 -33.23
CA LYS A 605 -8.63 -17.32 -33.26
C LYS A 605 -9.00 -15.97 -32.63
N ALA A 606 -8.14 -15.43 -31.76
CA ALA A 606 -8.31 -14.16 -31.08
C ALA A 606 -7.89 -12.94 -31.93
N VAL A 607 -7.31 -13.13 -33.13
CA VAL A 607 -6.94 -12.00 -34.01
C VAL A 607 -8.20 -11.37 -34.60
N CYS A 608 -8.39 -10.08 -34.33
CA CYS A 608 -9.55 -9.31 -34.74
C CYS A 608 -9.53 -9.01 -36.25
N PRO A 609 -10.57 -9.40 -37.02
CA PRO A 609 -10.66 -9.08 -38.45
C PRO A 609 -11.07 -7.62 -38.70
N ALA A 610 -11.74 -6.99 -37.73
CA ALA A 610 -12.26 -5.63 -37.77
C ALA A 610 -12.47 -5.13 -36.31
N PRO A 611 -12.60 -3.81 -36.06
CA PRO A 611 -13.07 -3.31 -34.77
C PRO A 611 -14.51 -3.76 -34.48
N SER A 612 -14.82 -3.97 -33.20
CA SER A 612 -16.18 -4.20 -32.70
C SER A 612 -17.02 -2.92 -32.73
N THR A 613 -18.34 -3.08 -32.74
CA THR A 613 -19.32 -1.99 -32.55
C THR A 613 -19.97 -2.10 -31.18
N ALA A 614 -20.11 -0.99 -30.47
CA ALA A 614 -20.75 -0.94 -29.15
C ALA A 614 -22.14 -1.64 -29.13
N PRO A 615 -22.52 -2.33 -28.04
CA PRO A 615 -21.83 -2.41 -26.75
C PRO A 615 -20.60 -3.34 -26.73
N ASP A 616 -20.36 -4.12 -27.79
CA ASP A 616 -19.19 -5.01 -27.87
C ASP A 616 -17.88 -4.19 -27.93
N ARG A 617 -16.97 -4.51 -27.01
CA ARG A 617 -15.62 -3.93 -26.87
C ARG A 617 -14.52 -4.97 -27.07
N GLY A 618 -14.85 -6.14 -27.62
CA GLY A 618 -13.93 -7.26 -27.82
C GLY A 618 -12.77 -6.93 -28.75
N CYS A 619 -13.02 -6.26 -29.88
CA CYS A 619 -12.00 -5.90 -30.85
C CYS A 619 -11.78 -4.39 -30.96
N ALA A 620 -10.57 -3.93 -30.62
CA ALA A 620 -10.19 -2.53 -30.75
C ALA A 620 -9.95 -2.08 -32.21
N ALA A 621 -9.38 -2.96 -33.04
CA ALA A 621 -9.04 -2.70 -34.43
C ALA A 621 -8.77 -4.02 -35.18
N LYS A 622 -8.65 -3.96 -36.51
CA LYS A 622 -8.09 -5.07 -37.28
C LYS A 622 -6.65 -5.37 -36.83
N GLY A 623 -6.33 -6.65 -36.62
CA GLY A 623 -5.02 -7.13 -36.17
C GLY A 623 -4.78 -7.03 -34.65
N ALA A 624 -5.63 -6.33 -33.88
CA ALA A 624 -5.61 -6.43 -32.42
C ALA A 624 -5.99 -7.85 -31.96
N TYR A 625 -5.65 -8.26 -30.74
CA TYR A 625 -6.26 -9.45 -30.14
C TYR A 625 -7.55 -9.12 -29.36
N THR A 626 -8.49 -10.05 -29.33
CA THR A 626 -9.75 -9.91 -28.58
C THR A 626 -9.49 -9.72 -27.08
N TYR A 627 -10.15 -8.73 -26.48
CA TYR A 627 -10.06 -8.40 -25.04
C TYR A 627 -8.61 -8.25 -24.53
N ALA A 628 -7.74 -7.63 -25.34
CA ALA A 628 -6.40 -7.20 -24.95
C ALA A 628 -6.36 -5.67 -24.78
N PRO A 629 -6.78 -5.11 -23.63
CA PRO A 629 -7.06 -3.68 -23.45
C PRO A 629 -5.80 -2.80 -23.27
N SER A 630 -4.60 -3.36 -23.48
CA SER A 630 -3.33 -2.63 -23.34
C SER A 630 -2.28 -3.12 -24.32
N VAL A 631 -1.31 -2.25 -24.63
CA VAL A 631 -0.14 -2.63 -25.44
C VAL A 631 0.67 -3.73 -24.75
N PHE A 632 0.71 -3.72 -23.41
CA PHE A 632 1.34 -4.78 -22.63
C PHE A 632 0.68 -6.14 -22.87
N ALA A 633 -0.66 -6.20 -22.80
CA ALA A 633 -1.43 -7.40 -23.06
C ALA A 633 -1.27 -7.90 -24.52
N HIS A 634 -1.33 -6.99 -25.49
CA HIS A 634 -1.13 -7.30 -26.91
C HIS A 634 0.29 -7.83 -27.19
N SER A 635 1.31 -7.23 -26.57
CA SER A 635 2.72 -7.61 -26.77
C SER A 635 3.03 -9.02 -26.25
N LEU A 636 2.45 -9.44 -25.11
CA LEU A 636 2.59 -10.82 -24.61
C LEU A 636 2.02 -11.86 -25.59
N ALA A 637 0.90 -11.56 -26.24
CA ALA A 637 0.29 -12.43 -27.25
C ALA A 637 1.12 -12.52 -28.53
N VAL A 638 1.71 -11.40 -28.99
CA VAL A 638 2.71 -11.41 -30.09
C VAL A 638 3.93 -12.26 -29.72
N ILE A 639 4.48 -12.06 -28.51
CA ILE A 639 5.63 -12.84 -28.01
C ILE A 639 5.31 -14.34 -28.02
N ALA A 640 4.14 -14.75 -27.52
CA ALA A 640 3.70 -16.14 -27.51
C ALA A 640 3.64 -16.75 -28.92
N GLN A 641 2.99 -16.09 -29.88
CA GLN A 641 2.88 -16.62 -31.25
C GLN A 641 4.25 -16.71 -31.96
N ILE A 642 5.08 -15.66 -31.87
CA ILE A 642 6.40 -15.67 -32.51
C ILE A 642 7.32 -16.75 -31.90
N ARG A 643 7.33 -16.90 -30.57
CA ARG A 643 8.07 -17.99 -29.88
C ARG A 643 7.54 -19.39 -30.21
N ALA A 644 6.26 -19.52 -30.56
CA ALA A 644 5.67 -20.78 -31.01
C ALA A 644 5.95 -21.12 -32.49
N GLY A 645 6.58 -20.20 -33.24
CA GLY A 645 6.86 -20.34 -34.67
C GLY A 645 5.78 -19.76 -35.60
N GLU A 646 4.68 -19.23 -35.06
CA GLU A 646 3.48 -18.82 -35.80
C GLU A 646 3.61 -17.43 -36.45
N LYS A 647 4.66 -17.23 -37.26
CA LYS A 647 4.98 -15.93 -37.87
C LYS A 647 3.87 -15.39 -38.78
N GLU A 648 3.16 -16.27 -39.49
CA GLU A 648 2.05 -15.89 -40.38
C GLU A 648 0.83 -15.42 -39.58
N ALA A 649 0.42 -16.17 -38.55
CA ALA A 649 -0.70 -15.78 -37.68
C ALA A 649 -0.41 -14.49 -36.88
N ALA A 650 0.87 -14.25 -36.54
CA ALA A 650 1.32 -13.04 -35.87
C ALA A 650 1.50 -11.83 -36.81
N ALA A 651 1.39 -11.97 -38.14
CA ALA A 651 1.72 -10.90 -39.08
C ALA A 651 0.81 -9.66 -38.95
N GLU A 652 -0.52 -9.85 -38.82
CA GLU A 652 -1.44 -8.75 -38.57
C GLU A 652 -1.28 -8.16 -37.15
N PRO A 653 -1.16 -8.96 -36.07
CA PRO A 653 -0.80 -8.47 -34.73
C PRO A 653 0.51 -7.69 -34.62
N VAL A 654 1.56 -8.09 -35.33
CA VAL A 654 2.83 -7.35 -35.41
C VAL A 654 2.64 -6.04 -36.18
N THR A 655 1.87 -6.05 -37.26
CA THR A 655 1.57 -4.84 -38.04
C THR A 655 0.75 -3.84 -37.21
N TYR A 656 -0.26 -4.32 -36.48
CA TYR A 656 -1.03 -3.50 -35.55
C TYR A 656 -0.14 -2.91 -34.45
N LEU A 657 0.69 -3.74 -33.80
CA LEU A 657 1.63 -3.28 -32.77
C LEU A 657 2.58 -2.19 -33.32
N LYS A 658 3.22 -2.41 -34.48
CA LYS A 658 4.07 -1.38 -35.13
C LYS A 658 3.31 -0.09 -35.40
N GLY A 659 2.01 -0.17 -35.73
CA GLY A 659 1.13 0.98 -35.95
C GLY A 659 0.79 1.81 -34.69
N LEU A 660 1.01 1.27 -33.49
CA LEU A 660 0.81 1.99 -32.23
C LEU A 660 2.04 2.80 -31.80
N GLN A 661 3.20 2.67 -32.47
CA GLN A 661 4.38 3.42 -32.09
C GLN A 661 4.25 4.91 -32.44
N HIS A 662 4.39 5.76 -31.44
CA HIS A 662 4.43 7.22 -31.61
C HIS A 662 5.70 7.67 -32.33
N PRO A 663 5.71 8.85 -33.01
CA PRO A 663 6.91 9.39 -33.65
C PRO A 663 8.12 9.55 -32.70
N SER A 664 7.85 9.71 -31.40
CA SER A 664 8.82 9.77 -30.31
C SER A 664 9.55 8.44 -30.03
N GLY A 665 9.03 7.31 -30.53
CA GLY A 665 9.48 5.96 -30.22
C GLY A 665 8.68 5.26 -29.11
N ALA A 666 7.86 6.00 -28.36
CA ALA A 666 7.02 5.47 -27.30
C ALA A 666 5.83 4.66 -27.83
N PHE A 667 5.21 3.90 -26.93
CA PHE A 667 3.91 3.26 -27.15
C PHE A 667 2.90 3.76 -26.08
N PRO A 668 1.60 3.85 -26.42
CA PRO A 668 0.53 4.14 -25.46
C PRO A 668 0.33 2.97 -24.49
N SER A 669 -0.33 3.23 -23.35
CA SER A 669 -0.62 2.17 -22.38
C SER A 669 -1.81 1.32 -22.80
N LEU A 670 -2.90 1.98 -23.19
CA LEU A 670 -4.19 1.36 -23.46
C LEU A 670 -4.38 1.01 -24.95
N VAL A 671 -5.29 0.06 -25.17
CA VAL A 671 -5.82 -0.33 -26.48
C VAL A 671 -7.36 -0.31 -26.38
N PRO A 672 -8.08 0.53 -27.16
CA PRO A 672 -7.59 1.50 -28.15
C PRO A 672 -6.64 2.57 -27.57
N ALA A 673 -5.74 3.08 -28.41
CA ALA A 673 -4.73 4.05 -28.00
C ALA A 673 -5.34 5.37 -27.53
N THR A 674 -4.94 5.82 -26.34
CA THR A 674 -5.40 7.08 -25.70
C THR A 674 -4.46 8.27 -25.95
N GLY A 675 -3.41 8.08 -26.76
CA GLY A 675 -2.42 9.13 -27.07
C GLY A 675 -1.38 9.38 -25.97
N ASP A 676 -1.40 8.57 -24.91
CA ASP A 676 -0.44 8.59 -23.81
C ASP A 676 0.89 7.92 -24.20
N SER A 677 1.86 7.86 -23.28
CA SER A 677 3.16 7.22 -23.54
C SER A 677 3.81 6.77 -22.24
N ASP A 678 3.90 5.47 -22.02
CA ASP A 678 4.41 4.89 -20.77
C ASP A 678 5.64 3.98 -20.97
N VAL A 679 6.38 3.75 -19.89
CA VAL A 679 7.63 2.99 -19.88
C VAL A 679 7.38 1.48 -20.02
N ASP A 680 6.35 0.95 -19.36
CA ASP A 680 6.04 -0.46 -19.25
C ASP A 680 5.66 -1.04 -20.63
N SER A 681 4.72 -0.38 -21.31
CA SER A 681 4.25 -0.74 -22.65
C SER A 681 5.32 -0.54 -23.70
N THR A 682 6.11 0.54 -23.62
CA THR A 682 7.23 0.78 -24.55
C THR A 682 8.30 -0.30 -24.41
N ALA A 683 8.62 -0.74 -23.18
CA ALA A 683 9.60 -1.79 -22.94
C ALA A 683 9.16 -3.15 -23.48
N ILE A 684 7.91 -3.56 -23.23
CA ILE A 684 7.42 -4.87 -23.69
C ILE A 684 7.08 -4.90 -25.18
N ALA A 685 6.64 -3.79 -25.77
CA ALA A 685 6.53 -3.66 -27.22
C ALA A 685 7.90 -3.81 -27.91
N ALA A 686 8.96 -3.22 -27.33
CA ALA A 686 10.33 -3.44 -27.81
C ALA A 686 10.76 -4.91 -27.67
N MET A 687 10.45 -5.58 -26.55
CA MET A 687 10.72 -7.01 -26.37
C MET A 687 9.98 -7.90 -27.38
N ALA A 688 8.74 -7.55 -27.75
CA ALA A 688 7.97 -8.26 -28.76
C ALA A 688 8.52 -8.05 -30.18
N LEU A 689 8.81 -6.80 -30.55
CA LEU A 689 9.29 -6.45 -31.89
C LEU A 689 10.72 -6.96 -32.14
N ALA A 690 11.56 -7.07 -31.11
CA ALA A 690 12.89 -7.67 -31.21
C ALA A 690 12.86 -9.13 -31.72
N LEU A 691 11.78 -9.88 -31.48
CA LEU A 691 11.60 -11.26 -31.98
C LEU A 691 11.23 -11.34 -33.46
N VAL A 692 10.75 -10.24 -34.04
CA VAL A 692 10.40 -10.18 -35.47
C VAL A 692 11.67 -10.09 -36.31
N SER A 693 12.66 -9.32 -35.83
CA SER A 693 14.00 -9.19 -36.43
C SER A 693 13.98 -8.81 -37.92
N ASP A 694 13.12 -7.85 -38.27
CA ASP A 694 13.11 -7.16 -39.58
C ASP A 694 13.57 -5.70 -39.42
N ALA A 695 14.15 -5.10 -40.46
CA ALA A 695 14.73 -3.75 -40.35
C ALA A 695 13.73 -2.67 -39.86
N PRO A 696 12.43 -2.67 -40.23
CA PRO A 696 11.43 -1.83 -39.60
C PRO A 696 11.23 -2.08 -38.09
N ALA A 697 11.23 -3.34 -37.65
CA ALA A 697 11.14 -3.72 -36.24
C ALA A 697 12.40 -3.29 -35.48
N ASP A 698 13.60 -3.52 -36.02
CA ASP A 698 14.87 -3.10 -35.42
C ASP A 698 14.93 -1.57 -35.25
N ALA A 699 14.46 -0.82 -36.25
CA ALA A 699 14.32 0.63 -36.17
C ALA A 699 13.28 1.06 -35.11
N SER A 700 12.18 0.31 -34.98
CA SER A 700 11.15 0.54 -33.95
C SER A 700 11.69 0.29 -32.54
N VAL A 701 12.41 -0.82 -32.33
CA VAL A 701 13.11 -1.15 -31.07
C VAL A 701 14.13 -0.07 -30.74
N GLY A 702 14.98 0.33 -31.70
CA GLY A 702 15.99 1.38 -31.49
C GLY A 702 15.39 2.72 -31.01
N LYS A 703 14.23 3.11 -31.55
CA LYS A 703 13.48 4.28 -31.09
C LYS A 703 12.89 4.09 -29.69
N ALA A 704 12.29 2.93 -29.41
CA ALA A 704 11.69 2.61 -28.11
C ALA A 704 12.74 2.65 -26.99
N LEU A 705 13.91 2.02 -27.20
CA LEU A 705 15.00 2.04 -26.21
C LEU A 705 15.58 3.44 -26.00
N ALA A 706 15.73 4.22 -27.08
CA ALA A 706 16.15 5.61 -26.97
C ALA A 706 15.15 6.44 -26.16
N TRP A 707 13.84 6.28 -26.39
CA TRP A 707 12.81 6.96 -25.64
C TRP A 707 12.83 6.56 -24.14
N ILE A 708 12.86 5.26 -23.83
CA ILE A 708 12.96 4.75 -22.45
C ILE A 708 14.17 5.39 -21.74
N ALA A 709 15.34 5.39 -22.36
CA ALA A 709 16.55 5.98 -21.77
C ALA A 709 16.40 7.49 -21.43
N THR A 710 15.55 8.23 -22.15
CA THR A 710 15.23 9.64 -21.86
C THR A 710 14.16 9.85 -20.77
N ARG A 711 13.57 8.77 -20.24
CA ARG A 711 12.62 8.79 -19.11
C ARG A 711 13.27 8.45 -17.76
N GLN A 712 14.53 8.02 -17.72
CA GLN A 712 15.21 7.71 -16.47
C GLN A 712 15.39 8.97 -15.59
N LEU A 713 15.00 8.86 -14.33
CA LEU A 713 15.00 9.95 -13.35
C LEU A 713 16.38 10.17 -12.70
N GLY A 714 16.47 11.24 -11.91
CA GLY A 714 17.71 11.70 -11.24
C GLY A 714 18.38 10.63 -10.37
N ASP A 715 17.61 9.76 -9.73
CA ASP A 715 18.09 8.65 -8.88
C ASP A 715 18.27 7.32 -9.62
N GLY A 716 17.72 7.18 -10.83
CA GLY A 716 17.79 5.97 -11.65
C GLY A 716 16.48 5.22 -11.82
N GLY A 717 15.44 5.61 -11.07
CA GLY A 717 14.09 5.12 -11.27
C GLY A 717 13.42 5.69 -12.53
N PHE A 718 12.14 5.37 -12.73
CA PHE A 718 11.39 5.70 -13.94
C PHE A 718 9.97 6.13 -13.59
N PRO A 719 9.37 7.07 -14.33
CA PRO A 719 7.98 7.48 -14.12
C PRO A 719 7.03 6.34 -14.49
N GLY A 720 6.03 6.12 -13.65
CA GLY A 720 4.88 5.26 -13.87
C GLY A 720 3.64 5.82 -13.17
N ALA A 721 2.53 5.07 -13.18
CA ALA A 721 1.24 5.55 -12.66
C ALA A 721 1.26 5.94 -11.16
N ALA A 722 2.19 5.42 -10.38
CA ALA A 722 2.37 5.70 -8.95
C ALA A 722 3.55 6.66 -8.65
N GLY A 723 4.00 7.46 -9.62
CA GLY A 723 5.18 8.33 -9.47
C GLY A 723 6.47 7.62 -9.90
N ASN A 724 7.55 7.71 -9.11
CA ASN A 724 8.82 7.04 -9.41
C ASN A 724 8.72 5.52 -9.13
N SER A 725 8.32 4.75 -10.14
CA SER A 725 7.79 3.40 -9.99
C SER A 725 8.85 2.30 -10.03
N VAL A 726 8.72 1.34 -9.11
CA VAL A 726 9.51 0.10 -9.07
C VAL A 726 9.23 -0.80 -10.27
N ASN A 727 7.96 -0.92 -10.67
CA ASN A 727 7.56 -1.70 -11.85
C ASN A 727 8.21 -1.15 -13.13
N SER A 728 8.02 0.15 -13.39
CA SER A 728 8.56 0.80 -14.59
C SER A 728 10.09 0.77 -14.64
N ALA A 729 10.77 0.88 -13.50
CA ALA A 729 12.22 0.69 -13.43
C ALA A 729 12.65 -0.76 -13.75
N ALA A 730 11.90 -1.77 -13.29
CA ALA A 730 12.18 -3.17 -13.56
C ALA A 730 11.94 -3.56 -15.04
N LEU A 731 10.88 -3.05 -15.66
CA LEU A 731 10.61 -3.22 -17.09
C LEU A 731 11.59 -2.42 -17.97
N ALA A 732 11.97 -1.21 -17.56
CA ALA A 732 13.02 -0.46 -18.24
C ALA A 732 14.36 -1.21 -18.23
N VAL A 733 14.71 -1.91 -17.14
CA VAL A 733 15.90 -2.78 -17.12
C VAL A 733 15.80 -3.88 -18.18
N GLN A 734 14.67 -4.60 -18.29
CA GLN A 734 14.48 -5.63 -19.32
C GLN A 734 14.53 -5.06 -20.75
N GLY A 735 13.83 -3.94 -20.99
CA GLY A 735 13.81 -3.28 -22.30
C GLY A 735 15.21 -2.82 -22.71
N LEU A 736 15.87 -2.01 -21.88
CA LEU A 736 17.21 -1.49 -22.17
C LEU A 736 18.26 -2.61 -22.30
N SER A 737 18.08 -3.76 -21.64
CA SER A 737 18.97 -4.92 -21.80
C SER A 737 18.98 -5.52 -23.21
N LEU A 738 18.00 -5.23 -24.08
CA LEU A 738 18.03 -5.56 -25.50
C LEU A 738 19.23 -4.92 -26.24
N ASP A 739 19.73 -3.77 -25.75
CA ASP A 739 21.03 -3.20 -26.13
C ASP A 739 21.80 -2.78 -24.87
N SER A 740 22.14 -3.78 -24.05
CA SER A 740 22.94 -3.59 -22.84
C SER A 740 24.32 -2.96 -23.10
N SER A 741 24.86 -3.09 -24.32
CA SER A 741 26.13 -2.48 -24.73
C SER A 741 26.06 -0.95 -24.71
N LYS A 742 24.93 -0.39 -25.15
CA LYS A 742 24.66 1.04 -25.24
C LYS A 742 24.08 1.61 -23.95
N TYR A 743 23.20 0.87 -23.29
CA TYR A 743 22.42 1.36 -22.14
C TYR A 743 22.90 0.84 -20.76
N GLY A 744 24.08 0.21 -20.70
CA GLY A 744 24.63 -0.38 -19.47
C GLY A 744 24.68 0.56 -18.25
N ARG A 745 24.91 1.87 -18.46
CA ARG A 745 24.89 2.86 -17.37
C ARG A 745 23.49 3.06 -16.79
N GLN A 746 22.49 3.19 -17.67
CA GLN A 746 21.08 3.34 -17.29
C GLN A 746 20.59 2.09 -16.56
N ILE A 747 20.93 0.91 -17.06
CA ILE A 747 20.62 -0.38 -16.44
C ILE A 747 21.23 -0.47 -15.03
N ALA A 748 22.52 -0.14 -14.87
CA ALA A 748 23.18 -0.16 -13.56
C ALA A 748 22.53 0.82 -12.57
N LYS A 749 22.20 2.03 -13.03
CA LYS A 749 21.53 3.05 -12.21
C LYS A 749 20.12 2.61 -11.78
N ALA A 750 19.36 1.98 -12.68
CA ALA A 750 18.04 1.43 -12.38
C ALA A 750 18.10 0.27 -11.38
N ARG A 751 19.11 -0.60 -11.47
CA ARG A 751 19.33 -1.67 -10.47
C ARG A 751 19.67 -1.13 -9.09
N LYS A 752 20.42 -0.02 -9.00
CA LYS A 752 20.68 0.68 -7.72
C LYS A 752 19.41 1.31 -7.14
N PHE A 753 18.58 1.93 -7.98
CA PHE A 753 17.26 2.41 -7.58
C PHE A 753 16.40 1.27 -7.01
N LEU A 754 16.27 0.15 -7.74
CA LEU A 754 15.52 -1.02 -7.28
C LEU A 754 16.07 -1.61 -5.97
N ALA A 755 17.40 -1.64 -5.78
CA ALA A 755 18.01 -2.06 -4.53
C ALA A 755 17.60 -1.17 -3.35
N ALA A 756 17.49 0.14 -3.56
CA ALA A 756 17.05 1.10 -2.56
C ALA A 756 15.54 1.06 -2.28
N GLN A 757 14.73 0.39 -3.11
CA GLN A 757 13.28 0.18 -2.88
C GLN A 757 12.97 -1.22 -2.32
N GLN A 758 13.98 -2.01 -1.94
CA GLN A 758 13.77 -3.34 -1.37
C GLN A 758 13.69 -3.30 0.15
N ASN A 759 12.57 -3.80 0.69
CA ASN A 759 12.27 -3.84 2.11
C ASN A 759 12.97 -4.99 2.87
N ALA A 760 12.93 -4.91 4.20
CA ALA A 760 13.57 -5.89 5.08
C ALA A 760 12.96 -7.30 5.02
N ASP A 761 11.69 -7.45 4.67
CA ASP A 761 11.08 -8.76 4.41
C ASP A 761 11.52 -9.36 3.05
N GLY A 762 12.16 -8.57 2.19
CA GLY A 762 12.61 -8.91 0.86
C GLY A 762 11.69 -8.47 -0.28
N GLY A 763 10.48 -8.01 0.04
CA GLY A 763 9.56 -7.40 -0.92
C GLY A 763 9.97 -5.98 -1.30
N PHE A 764 9.12 -5.30 -2.07
CA PHE A 764 9.40 -3.99 -2.65
C PHE A 764 8.20 -3.05 -2.52
N ASP A 765 8.47 -1.77 -2.34
CA ASP A 765 7.45 -0.71 -2.42
C ASP A 765 6.93 -0.57 -3.87
N VAL A 766 5.74 0.02 -4.04
CA VAL A 766 5.15 0.26 -5.38
C VAL A 766 5.93 1.36 -6.14
N ALA A 767 6.32 2.41 -5.42
CA ALA A 767 7.05 3.57 -5.92
C ALA A 767 7.78 4.25 -4.76
N LYS A 768 8.90 4.92 -5.05
CA LYS A 768 9.75 5.58 -4.05
C LYS A 768 9.01 6.64 -3.22
N ASP A 769 8.13 7.37 -3.89
CA ASP A 769 7.37 8.50 -3.34
C ASP A 769 5.96 8.07 -2.89
N GLY A 770 5.67 6.76 -2.90
CA GLY A 770 4.39 6.18 -2.51
C GLY A 770 4.36 5.65 -1.07
N GLN A 771 3.27 4.96 -0.71
CA GLN A 771 3.15 4.27 0.56
C GLN A 771 4.25 3.19 0.70
N ARG A 772 5.03 3.28 1.78
CA ARG A 772 6.04 2.26 2.12
C ARG A 772 5.38 1.01 2.70
N GLY A 773 5.83 -0.15 2.21
CA GLY A 773 5.28 -1.45 2.52
C GLY A 773 5.38 -2.37 1.32
N SER A 774 5.82 -3.61 1.54
CA SER A 774 6.04 -4.58 0.48
C SER A 774 4.75 -4.98 -0.23
N ASP A 775 4.58 -4.52 -1.46
CA ASP A 775 3.52 -4.96 -2.36
C ASP A 775 3.95 -6.20 -3.15
N LEU A 776 3.02 -7.14 -3.31
CA LEU A 776 3.27 -8.42 -3.95
C LEU A 776 3.48 -8.26 -5.47
N ARG A 777 2.77 -7.35 -6.12
CA ARG A 777 2.90 -7.12 -7.57
C ARG A 777 4.22 -6.44 -7.91
N ALA A 778 4.53 -5.33 -7.25
CA ALA A 778 5.82 -4.65 -7.34
C ALA A 778 6.99 -5.62 -7.06
N SER A 779 6.85 -6.49 -6.05
CA SER A 779 7.85 -7.52 -5.75
C SER A 779 8.04 -8.53 -6.89
N THR A 780 6.97 -9.04 -7.51
CA THR A 780 7.12 -9.97 -8.66
C THR A 780 7.85 -9.29 -9.83
N GLN A 781 7.49 -8.04 -10.13
CA GLN A 781 8.04 -7.27 -11.22
C GLN A 781 9.50 -6.88 -10.97
N ALA A 782 9.85 -6.41 -9.77
CA ALA A 782 11.22 -6.06 -9.40
C ALA A 782 12.17 -7.25 -9.43
N VAL A 783 11.78 -8.37 -8.80
CA VAL A 783 12.59 -9.60 -8.69
C VAL A 783 12.86 -10.23 -10.06
N GLY A 784 11.86 -10.24 -10.95
CA GLY A 784 12.05 -10.71 -12.32
C GLY A 784 12.79 -9.70 -13.20
N GLY A 785 12.34 -8.44 -13.22
CA GLY A 785 12.79 -7.41 -14.14
C GLY A 785 14.22 -6.96 -13.92
N THR A 786 14.69 -6.90 -12.67
CA THR A 786 16.09 -6.56 -12.36
C THR A 786 17.11 -7.51 -13.00
N THR A 787 16.72 -8.72 -13.43
CA THR A 787 17.61 -9.65 -14.15
C THR A 787 18.00 -9.13 -15.54
N GLY A 788 17.19 -8.26 -16.16
CA GLY A 788 17.38 -7.81 -17.54
C GLY A 788 16.96 -8.82 -18.61
N ILE A 789 16.41 -9.97 -18.23
CA ILE A 789 15.99 -11.01 -19.19
C ILE A 789 14.65 -10.59 -19.82
N SER A 790 14.65 -10.38 -21.14
CA SER A 790 13.43 -10.10 -21.91
C SER A 790 12.49 -11.31 -21.93
N PHE A 791 11.18 -11.08 -21.80
CA PHE A 791 10.14 -12.12 -21.94
C PHE A 791 10.24 -12.88 -23.27
N GLY A 792 10.74 -12.23 -24.33
CA GLY A 792 10.95 -12.85 -25.63
C GLY A 792 11.98 -13.98 -25.63
N VAL A 793 12.95 -13.95 -24.71
CA VAL A 793 14.05 -14.93 -24.61
C VAL A 793 14.13 -15.64 -23.25
N LEU A 794 13.20 -15.36 -22.33
CA LEU A 794 13.13 -16.03 -21.03
C LEU A 794 12.91 -17.54 -21.22
N ILE A 795 13.83 -18.34 -20.66
CA ILE A 795 13.81 -19.81 -20.65
C ILE A 795 14.38 -20.30 -19.30
N ARG A 796 13.71 -21.30 -18.72
CA ARG A 796 14.08 -22.00 -17.48
C ARG A 796 13.71 -23.47 -17.60
N ASP A 797 14.71 -24.34 -17.75
CA ASP A 797 14.46 -25.78 -17.69
C ASP A 797 14.04 -26.21 -16.27
N LEU A 798 12.98 -27.01 -16.20
CA LEU A 798 12.44 -27.63 -14.98
C LEU A 798 12.60 -29.15 -14.97
N THR A 799 13.29 -29.73 -15.95
CA THR A 799 13.61 -31.16 -16.02
C THR A 799 14.33 -31.61 -14.74
N GLY A 800 13.91 -32.75 -14.19
CA GLY A 800 14.44 -33.28 -12.92
C GLY A 800 13.99 -32.55 -11.64
N THR A 801 13.15 -31.51 -11.73
CA THR A 801 12.60 -30.81 -10.56
C THR A 801 11.24 -31.39 -10.13
N SER A 802 10.87 -31.22 -8.86
CA SER A 802 9.57 -31.62 -8.31
C SER A 802 8.92 -30.46 -7.52
N PRO A 803 7.58 -30.43 -7.40
CA PRO A 803 6.89 -29.42 -6.58
C PRO A 803 7.33 -29.48 -5.11
N GLN A 804 7.81 -28.34 -4.57
CA GLN A 804 8.18 -28.27 -3.15
C GLN A 804 6.93 -28.13 -2.27
N PRO A 805 6.69 -29.03 -1.28
CA PRO A 805 5.55 -28.93 -0.38
C PRO A 805 5.42 -27.57 0.31
N SER A 806 4.19 -27.14 0.59
CA SER A 806 3.94 -26.10 1.58
C SER A 806 4.17 -26.68 2.97
N GLY A 807 5.10 -26.09 3.74
CA GLY A 807 5.26 -26.42 5.15
C GLY A 807 4.00 -26.06 5.96
N PRO A 808 3.84 -26.61 7.18
CA PRO A 808 2.73 -26.24 8.04
C PRO A 808 2.77 -24.73 8.37
N PRO A 809 1.60 -24.11 8.63
CA PRO A 809 1.57 -22.76 9.22
C PRO A 809 2.38 -22.75 10.52
N ALA A 810 3.07 -21.63 10.81
CA ALA A 810 3.66 -21.43 12.12
C ALA A 810 2.55 -21.52 13.19
N PRO A 811 2.73 -22.29 14.28
CA PRO A 811 1.69 -22.44 15.28
C PRO A 811 1.42 -21.10 15.97
N SER A 812 0.14 -20.71 16.06
CA SER A 812 -0.27 -19.58 16.88
C SER A 812 0.20 -19.77 18.32
N PRO A 813 0.68 -18.71 19.00
CA PRO A 813 1.01 -18.80 20.41
C PRO A 813 -0.26 -19.00 21.23
N GLY A 814 -0.56 -20.26 21.57
CA GLY A 814 -1.55 -20.60 22.58
C GLY A 814 -1.11 -20.08 23.96
N PRO A 815 -2.04 -19.92 24.92
CA PRO A 815 -1.73 -19.33 26.22
C PRO A 815 -0.76 -20.23 27.00
N SER A 816 0.51 -19.83 27.06
CA SER A 816 1.51 -20.48 27.89
C SER A 816 1.19 -20.22 29.35
N VAL A 817 0.76 -21.27 30.06
CA VAL A 817 0.61 -21.27 31.52
C VAL A 817 1.96 -20.89 32.15
N PRO A 818 2.02 -19.97 33.13
CA PRO A 818 3.29 -19.53 33.70
C PRO A 818 4.05 -20.68 34.36
N GLN A 819 5.19 -21.07 33.79
CA GLN A 819 6.18 -21.89 34.49
C GLN A 819 6.96 -20.99 35.45
N ILE A 820 6.66 -21.12 36.75
CA ILE A 820 7.47 -20.55 37.81
C ILE A 820 8.78 -21.34 37.87
N VAL A 821 9.91 -20.67 37.59
CA VAL A 821 11.24 -21.19 37.91
C VAL A 821 11.96 -20.16 38.78
N THR A 822 12.31 -20.59 39.98
CA THR A 822 12.96 -19.79 41.03
C THR A 822 14.42 -19.49 40.65
N PRO A 823 14.99 -18.30 40.95
CA PRO A 823 16.38 -18.00 40.64
C PRO A 823 17.37 -18.75 41.55
N GLY A 824 18.39 -19.38 40.97
CA GLY A 824 19.50 -20.01 41.70
C GLY A 824 20.64 -20.50 40.79
N ASP A 825 21.86 -20.19 41.20
CA ASP A 825 23.13 -20.84 40.87
C ASP A 825 23.68 -20.85 39.41
N ILE A 826 24.34 -19.75 39.08
CA ILE A 826 25.81 -19.68 38.87
C ILE A 826 26.48 -20.82 38.07
N GLY A 827 27.06 -20.46 36.91
CA GLY A 827 28.45 -20.85 36.59
C GLY A 827 28.72 -21.53 35.25
N GLY A 828 29.85 -21.14 34.63
CA GLY A 828 30.71 -22.11 33.93
C GLY A 828 30.66 -22.16 32.39
N THR A 829 31.36 -21.22 31.74
CA THR A 829 32.37 -21.50 30.67
C THR A 829 32.18 -22.69 29.70
N GLY A 830 32.12 -22.36 28.40
CA GLY A 830 33.23 -22.69 27.50
C GLY A 830 33.14 -23.89 26.54
N SER A 831 33.47 -23.62 25.27
CA SER A 831 34.12 -24.52 24.30
C SER A 831 33.42 -25.82 23.86
N GLY A 832 32.80 -25.75 22.67
CA GLY A 832 33.41 -26.34 21.45
C GLY A 832 33.41 -27.86 21.23
N GLY A 833 32.88 -28.27 20.06
CA GLY A 833 33.50 -29.32 19.24
C GLY A 833 32.88 -30.73 19.24
N GLY A 834 31.98 -30.98 18.28
CA GLY A 834 32.10 -32.10 17.33
C GLY A 834 31.88 -33.57 17.76
N GLY A 835 30.77 -34.15 17.25
CA GLY A 835 30.81 -35.39 16.45
C GLY A 835 30.62 -36.77 17.12
N GLY A 836 29.63 -37.54 16.61
CA GLY A 836 29.44 -39.00 16.84
C GLY A 836 28.84 -39.38 18.21
N SER A 837 27.68 -40.05 18.37
CA SER A 837 27.22 -41.31 17.76
C SER A 837 28.23 -42.45 18.00
N VAL A 838 27.93 -43.57 18.67
CA VAL A 838 26.77 -44.50 18.59
C VAL A 838 26.65 -45.38 19.86
N THR A 839 25.45 -45.91 20.19
CA THR A 839 25.13 -47.01 21.16
C THR A 839 25.44 -46.82 22.67
N GLY A 840 24.69 -47.40 23.62
CA GLY A 840 23.42 -48.14 23.53
C GLY A 840 23.13 -49.05 24.75
N GLY A 841 21.99 -48.82 25.43
CA GLY A 841 21.39 -49.67 26.49
C GLY A 841 22.16 -49.78 27.82
N SER A 842 21.57 -49.99 28.99
CA SER A 842 20.18 -49.98 29.50
C SER A 842 20.19 -50.74 30.85
N ALA A 843 19.97 -50.07 31.99
CA ALA A 843 19.46 -50.68 33.22
C ALA A 843 19.05 -49.60 34.24
N GLY A 844 17.77 -49.55 34.60
CA GLY A 844 17.29 -48.91 35.84
C GLY A 844 17.44 -49.87 37.04
N PRO A 845 16.76 -49.69 38.20
CA PRO A 845 15.53 -48.91 38.45
C PRO A 845 15.72 -47.87 39.60
N GLY A 846 14.73 -47.12 40.11
CA GLY A 846 13.31 -46.94 39.81
C GLY A 846 12.65 -46.10 40.92
N GLY A 847 11.52 -45.44 40.64
CA GLY A 847 10.79 -44.61 41.62
C GLY A 847 9.46 -44.10 41.05
N ASP A 848 8.34 -44.50 41.67
CA ASP A 848 7.02 -44.52 41.03
C ASP A 848 6.23 -43.19 41.04
N LEU A 849 5.69 -42.88 39.85
CA LEU A 849 4.28 -42.63 39.49
C LEU A 849 3.32 -41.83 40.41
N ALA A 850 2.62 -40.88 39.77
CA ALA A 850 1.16 -40.78 39.84
C ALA A 850 0.60 -40.23 38.51
N ALA A 851 -0.51 -40.79 38.01
CA ALA A 851 -1.06 -40.49 36.69
C ALA A 851 -2.55 -40.12 36.75
N THR A 852 -2.99 -39.21 35.87
CA THR A 852 -4.38 -39.21 35.36
C THR A 852 -4.40 -38.84 33.87
N GLY A 853 -4.62 -39.85 33.02
CA GLY A 853 -4.85 -39.70 31.59
C GLY A 853 -5.85 -40.77 31.13
N PHE A 854 -6.84 -40.40 30.34
CA PHE A 854 -7.90 -41.33 29.91
C PHE A 854 -7.35 -42.35 28.89
N PRO A 855 -7.67 -43.66 29.03
CA PRO A 855 -7.14 -44.68 28.14
C PRO A 855 -7.83 -44.69 26.76
N ALA A 856 -7.04 -44.95 25.71
CA ALA A 856 -7.49 -44.96 24.31
C ALA A 856 -8.52 -46.07 23.96
N SER A 857 -8.87 -46.95 24.89
CA SER A 857 -9.89 -47.98 24.71
C SER A 857 -11.33 -47.45 24.62
N VAL A 858 -11.58 -46.20 25.04
CA VAL A 858 -12.92 -45.56 24.97
C VAL A 858 -13.23 -44.97 23.59
N LEU A 859 -12.21 -44.62 22.80
CA LEU A 859 -12.42 -44.04 21.45
C LEU A 859 -12.83 -45.08 20.41
N GLY A 860 -12.40 -46.34 20.57
CA GLY A 860 -12.78 -47.44 19.68
C GLY A 860 -14.26 -47.84 19.77
N THR A 861 -14.85 -47.79 20.96
CA THR A 861 -16.27 -48.14 21.18
C THR A 861 -17.22 -47.03 20.71
N ALA A 862 -16.83 -45.75 20.84
CA ALA A 862 -17.58 -44.62 20.31
C ALA A 862 -17.69 -44.65 18.77
N ALA A 863 -16.60 -44.98 18.07
CA ALA A 863 -16.59 -45.12 16.61
C ALA A 863 -17.52 -46.25 16.11
N ALA A 864 -17.52 -47.39 16.81
CA ALA A 864 -18.42 -48.51 16.49
C ALA A 864 -19.90 -48.16 16.73
N ALA A 865 -20.23 -47.46 17.82
CA ALA A 865 -21.59 -47.03 18.12
C ALA A 865 -22.14 -46.04 17.07
N LEU A 866 -21.30 -45.10 16.60
CA LEU A 866 -21.67 -44.15 15.55
C LEU A 866 -21.90 -44.83 14.19
N ALA A 867 -21.12 -45.86 13.85
CA ALA A 867 -21.34 -46.65 12.63
C ALA A 867 -22.68 -47.42 12.67
N VAL A 868 -23.04 -48.00 13.82
CA VAL A 868 -24.33 -48.70 14.01
C VAL A 868 -25.52 -47.73 13.98
N ALA A 869 -25.39 -46.54 14.58
CA ALA A 869 -26.40 -45.49 14.53
C ALA A 869 -26.62 -44.98 13.09
N GLY A 870 -25.53 -44.79 12.32
CA GLY A 870 -25.59 -44.42 10.91
C GLY A 870 -26.31 -45.46 10.04
N LEU A 871 -26.04 -46.75 10.26
CA LEU A 871 -26.73 -47.84 9.55
C LEU A 871 -28.24 -47.88 9.87
N SER A 872 -28.60 -47.64 11.13
CA SER A 872 -30.00 -47.60 11.58
C SER A 872 -30.78 -46.44 10.95
N LEU A 873 -30.18 -45.26 10.87
CA LEU A 873 -30.77 -44.09 10.19
C LEU A 873 -30.95 -44.31 8.68
N PHE A 874 -30.01 -44.99 8.03
CA PHE A 874 -30.11 -45.31 6.59
C PHE A 874 -31.26 -46.29 6.28
N ILE A 875 -31.53 -47.26 7.17
CA ILE A 875 -32.64 -48.20 7.05
C ILE A 875 -33.99 -47.49 7.29
N VAL A 876 -34.08 -46.58 8.25
CA VAL A 876 -35.30 -45.77 8.52
C VAL A 876 -35.60 -44.78 7.38
N PHE A 877 -34.58 -44.22 6.73
CA PHE A 877 -34.81 -43.36 5.55
C PHE A 877 -35.27 -44.14 4.31
N ARG A 878 -34.85 -45.41 4.18
CA ARG A 878 -35.25 -46.29 3.08
C ARG A 878 -36.67 -46.83 3.22
N SER A 879 -37.20 -46.97 4.44
CA SER A 879 -38.59 -47.41 4.68
C SER A 879 -39.66 -46.32 4.55
N ARG A 880 -39.28 -45.03 4.52
CA ARG A 880 -40.22 -43.90 4.41
C ARG A 880 -40.52 -43.40 2.99
N ARG A 881 -39.94 -43.98 1.93
CA ARG A 881 -40.21 -43.62 0.52
C ARG A 881 -41.28 -44.51 -0.15
N GLY A 882 -42.33 -44.88 0.58
CA GLY A 882 -43.22 -46.00 0.22
C GLY A 882 -44.74 -45.79 0.27
N THR A 883 -45.27 -44.56 0.28
CA THR A 883 -46.73 -44.25 0.15
C THR A 883 -46.91 -42.87 -0.50
N TRP A 884 -47.25 -42.75 -1.80
CA TRP A 884 -48.61 -42.63 -2.40
C TRP A 884 -49.40 -41.35 -2.02
N PRO A 885 -50.25 -40.77 -2.90
CA PRO A 885 -50.27 -40.70 -4.38
C PRO A 885 -50.44 -39.25 -4.90
N GLY A 886 -50.80 -39.06 -6.18
CA GLY A 886 -51.14 -37.74 -6.73
C GLY A 886 -52.50 -37.65 -7.46
N ARG A 887 -52.87 -36.40 -7.75
CA ARG A 887 -53.90 -35.89 -8.69
C ARG A 887 -55.40 -35.98 -8.35
N ARG A 888 -56.09 -34.92 -8.81
CA ARG A 888 -57.53 -34.59 -8.82
C ARG A 888 -58.06 -34.15 -7.44
N SER A 889 -58.79 -33.06 -7.31
CA SER A 889 -59.51 -32.24 -8.32
C SER A 889 -59.13 -30.78 -8.26
#